data_AF-A0A820WLQ8-F1
#
_entry.id   AF-A0A820WLQ8-F1
#
_cell.length_a   1.000
_cell.length_b   1.000
_cell.length_c   1.000
_cell.angle_alpha   90.00
_cell.angle_beta   90.00
_cell.angle_gamma   90.00
#
_symmetry.space_group_name_H-M   'P 1'
#
loop_
_entity.id
_entity.type
_entity.pdbx_description
1 polymer ?
#
loop_
_entity_poly.entity_id
_entity_poly.type
_entity_poly.pdbx_seq_one_letter_code
_entity_poly.pdbx_strand_id
1 'polypeptide(L)'
;KASRAITRTDFQQASPSSARDQNQITCFFKACDRAGSEKLLRNAYTYSNNKNGIYMLRQSDRDESKFVLSLIKDGQCYHYRAHHIGNGTFLDEITDSVFYSLDELLEYYQGDGARHLRCSLSSPLHGHHLPSFAQRRGPKTVLHEAATRGQRDVIKLLLADSNCPDINSKNEEGNTPLHEACFFGRDDAVKVLLQAGANWRFVNKFGWTSLHQAALGNCPSIVDLLINRAQADVDVRNPFNLYSPMHCAAACNNVETITTLIAHDSPLRPLTDDGYTPYDLAIKQGGSEVAQKLAEIPSKPAVSRRSSYYHGSLSNNQMRAILNYFKNNDGYFFVRQSSSVQDDYAISIIWQNNLVHVKLHKKNFNSYYFEDRLHYHESLEHAIDYFVKIYKSVVKPLSLDAAKLAYASETSSSVSQRLLTSTSKIFKPSNQSSHESPNINTSATIAEAHPFSKSRPQNVHNKQKMALTIGKLVNPLVNKKVVIIREEQLTIGKLLGEGNFGKVYAGEYQDEHGSVYPVALKVLKASMDSRSKEEMKKEAFVMKELTHPCIVRLYGVSQSRKLNSTLMVQELLSMGSLVDYLKTHVKNQMRPLFSLWVTQIVHGMAYMEKKHFIHRDLAARNILMQSNSRIKISDFGLSRSVDSSDYYVQQSDTPIPIAWYAPESLLHAKFTSKSDVWSFGVTMWEIYTCGQFPYGSMPNEEICQYLSCNGRLQRPSSCSSTVYEIMLRCWAFNAHDRPSFGDLLKVLANRSEFAAAIQHFQNYSKD
;
A
#
# COMPACT_ATOMS: atom_id res chain seq x y z
N LYS A 1 -10.48 -40.78 39.20
CA LYS A 1 -9.32 -40.86 40.13
C LYS A 1 -8.08 -40.35 39.40
N ALA A 2 -7.62 -39.11 39.64
CA ALA A 2 -6.42 -38.55 38.99
C ALA A 2 -5.80 -37.35 39.75
N SER A 3 -5.90 -37.33 41.08
CA SER A 3 -5.32 -36.27 41.92
C SER A 3 -3.85 -36.54 42.22
N ARG A 4 -2.97 -36.37 41.23
CA ARG A 4 -1.51 -36.44 41.44
C ARG A 4 -1.01 -35.06 41.91
N ALA A 5 -0.57 -34.97 43.17
CA ALA A 5 0.03 -33.75 43.68
C ALA A 5 1.41 -33.56 43.03
N ILE A 6 1.64 -32.38 42.44
CA ILE A 6 2.94 -31.94 41.96
C ILE A 6 3.79 -31.64 43.19
N THR A 7 5.02 -32.14 43.24
CA THR A 7 5.89 -32.05 44.43
C THR A 7 7.15 -31.25 44.15
N ARG A 8 7.81 -30.79 45.22
CA ARG A 8 8.91 -29.80 45.15
C ARG A 8 10.15 -30.28 44.37
N THR A 9 10.23 -31.57 44.06
CA THR A 9 11.26 -32.22 43.24
C THR A 9 11.11 -31.99 41.73
N ASP A 10 9.91 -31.68 41.25
CA ASP A 10 9.62 -31.55 39.80
C ASP A 10 10.28 -30.32 39.15
N PHE A 11 10.97 -29.48 39.95
CA PHE A 11 11.67 -28.26 39.53
C PHE A 11 13.19 -28.42 39.30
N GLN A 12 13.78 -29.62 39.47
CA GLN A 12 15.25 -29.81 39.44
C GLN A 12 15.81 -30.81 38.42
N GLN A 13 15.02 -31.27 37.43
CA GLN A 13 15.54 -32.04 36.29
C GLN A 13 15.17 -31.42 34.94
N ALA A 14 15.96 -30.43 34.54
CA ALA A 14 16.04 -29.92 33.18
C ALA A 14 17.51 -29.95 32.72
N SER A 15 18.00 -31.13 32.35
CA SER A 15 19.30 -31.28 31.69
C SER A 15 19.25 -30.58 30.32
N PRO A 16 20.33 -29.94 29.84
CA PRO A 16 20.30 -29.16 28.60
C PRO A 16 20.19 -30.07 27.37
N SER A 17 18.97 -30.30 26.87
CA SER A 17 18.76 -30.82 25.52
C SER A 17 19.24 -29.81 24.47
N SER A 18 19.50 -30.32 23.26
CA SER A 18 20.19 -29.60 22.19
C SER A 18 19.61 -28.21 21.86
N ALA A 19 20.46 -27.29 21.38
CA ALA A 19 20.14 -25.90 21.05
C ALA A 19 19.19 -25.69 19.82
N ARG A 20 18.26 -26.61 19.58
CA ARG A 20 17.18 -26.49 18.58
C ARG A 20 15.83 -26.10 19.21
N ASP A 21 15.64 -26.32 20.51
CA ASP A 21 14.32 -26.22 21.16
C ASP A 21 13.95 -24.79 21.65
N GLN A 22 14.91 -23.85 21.67
CA GLN A 22 14.81 -22.56 22.39
C GLN A 22 13.75 -21.56 21.88
N ASN A 23 13.05 -21.85 20.78
CA ASN A 23 12.11 -20.93 20.12
C ASN A 23 10.63 -21.40 20.11
N GLN A 24 10.27 -22.49 20.80
CA GLN A 24 8.89 -22.97 20.83
C GLN A 24 8.10 -22.41 22.02
N ILE A 25 6.89 -21.86 21.77
CA ILE A 25 6.03 -21.32 22.82
C ILE A 25 5.33 -22.44 23.59
N THR A 26 5.75 -22.64 24.84
CA THR A 26 5.29 -23.69 25.76
C THR A 26 4.32 -23.16 26.83
N CYS A 27 3.30 -22.38 26.45
CA CYS A 27 2.33 -21.78 27.40
C CYS A 27 0.90 -22.31 27.27
N PHE A 28 0.69 -23.45 26.61
CA PHE A 28 -0.63 -23.97 26.24
C PHE A 28 -1.17 -25.03 27.20
N PHE A 29 -2.48 -24.98 27.46
CA PHE A 29 -3.19 -25.90 28.36
C PHE A 29 -4.50 -26.36 27.71
N LYS A 30 -4.55 -27.61 27.20
CA LYS A 30 -5.71 -28.11 26.42
C LYS A 30 -7.01 -28.20 27.23
N ALA A 31 -6.94 -28.68 28.48
CA ALA A 31 -8.12 -28.96 29.32
C ALA A 31 -8.06 -28.17 30.64
N CYS A 32 -7.95 -26.84 30.53
CA CYS A 32 -7.92 -25.95 31.70
C CYS A 32 -9.14 -25.04 31.73
N ASP A 33 -10.01 -25.27 32.72
CA ASP A 33 -11.17 -24.44 32.98
C ASP A 33 -10.76 -23.05 33.53
N ARG A 34 -11.75 -22.19 33.77
CA ARG A 34 -11.46 -20.86 34.33
C ARG A 34 -10.84 -20.95 35.74
N ALA A 35 -11.43 -21.71 36.66
CA ALA A 35 -10.97 -21.78 38.04
C ALA A 35 -9.57 -22.39 38.17
N GLY A 36 -9.27 -23.44 37.39
CA GLY A 36 -7.94 -24.00 37.24
C GLY A 36 -6.93 -22.96 36.75
N SER A 37 -7.27 -22.19 35.71
CA SER A 37 -6.37 -21.15 35.19
C SER A 37 -6.09 -20.03 36.19
N GLU A 38 -7.12 -19.56 36.92
CA GLU A 38 -6.93 -18.56 37.97
C GLU A 38 -6.07 -19.09 39.12
N LYS A 39 -6.25 -20.35 39.53
CA LYS A 39 -5.44 -20.98 40.57
C LYS A 39 -3.97 -21.11 40.16
N LEU A 40 -3.70 -21.55 38.93
CA LEU A 40 -2.34 -21.70 38.40
C LEU A 40 -1.63 -20.34 38.30
N LEU A 41 -2.31 -19.31 37.77
CA LEU A 41 -1.75 -17.96 37.65
C LEU A 41 -1.49 -17.31 39.02
N ARG A 42 -2.40 -17.44 39.99
CA ARG A 42 -2.19 -16.92 41.36
C ARG A 42 -1.01 -17.60 42.06
N ASN A 43 -0.86 -18.91 41.93
CA ASN A 43 0.31 -19.63 42.45
C ASN A 43 1.61 -19.11 41.82
N ALA A 44 1.66 -18.97 40.49
CA ALA A 44 2.84 -18.47 39.77
C ALA A 44 3.18 -17.02 40.15
N TYR A 45 2.17 -16.17 40.38
CA TYR A 45 2.34 -14.81 40.87
C TYR A 45 2.98 -14.76 42.27
N THR A 46 2.51 -15.60 43.21
CA THR A 46 3.15 -15.70 44.54
C THR A 46 4.59 -16.21 44.46
N TYR A 47 4.86 -17.28 43.68
CA TYR A 47 6.21 -17.84 43.55
C TYR A 47 7.20 -16.93 42.79
N SER A 48 6.73 -15.93 42.06
CA SER A 48 7.56 -14.98 41.28
C SER A 48 7.75 -13.63 41.98
N ASN A 49 7.50 -13.55 43.30
CA ASN A 49 7.51 -12.31 44.07
C ASN A 49 6.55 -11.25 43.50
N ASN A 50 5.30 -11.65 43.24
CA ASN A 50 4.21 -10.79 42.74
C ASN A 50 4.48 -10.18 41.35
N LYS A 51 5.10 -10.94 40.44
CA LYS A 51 5.41 -10.45 39.07
C LYS A 51 4.13 -10.33 38.21
N ASN A 52 3.75 -9.10 37.90
CA ASN A 52 2.69 -8.78 36.96
C ASN A 52 2.97 -9.27 35.52
N GLY A 53 1.93 -9.68 34.80
CA GLY A 53 2.00 -10.06 33.38
C GLY A 53 2.35 -11.52 33.11
N ILE A 54 2.33 -12.40 34.13
CA ILE A 54 2.39 -13.85 33.91
C ILE A 54 1.12 -14.30 33.18
N TYR A 55 1.27 -15.13 32.15
CA TYR A 55 0.17 -15.51 31.26
C TYR A 55 0.20 -16.98 30.82
N MET A 56 -0.95 -17.50 30.43
CA MET A 56 -1.14 -18.83 29.83
C MET A 56 -2.20 -18.75 28.73
N LEU A 57 -2.12 -19.63 27.73
CA LEU A 57 -3.16 -19.84 26.74
C LEU A 57 -3.85 -21.17 27.02
N ARG A 58 -5.19 -21.20 27.02
CA ARG A 58 -5.96 -22.42 27.22
C ARG A 58 -7.06 -22.58 26.18
N GLN A 59 -7.33 -23.81 25.77
CA GLN A 59 -8.49 -24.12 24.94
C GLN A 59 -9.75 -24.20 25.83
N SER A 60 -10.93 -23.96 25.27
CA SER A 60 -12.18 -24.03 26.04
C SER A 60 -12.63 -25.49 26.21
N ASP A 61 -13.00 -25.83 27.44
CA ASP A 61 -13.59 -27.11 27.86
C ASP A 61 -14.91 -27.47 27.15
N ARG A 62 -15.58 -26.47 26.55
CA ARG A 62 -16.91 -26.59 25.93
C ARG A 62 -16.90 -26.47 24.41
N ASP A 63 -15.78 -26.03 23.83
CA ASP A 63 -15.72 -25.64 22.43
C ASP A 63 -14.26 -25.59 21.95
N GLU A 64 -13.86 -26.57 21.15
CA GLU A 64 -12.49 -26.70 20.66
C GLU A 64 -12.09 -25.56 19.69
N SER A 65 -13.04 -24.79 19.15
CA SER A 65 -12.71 -23.58 18.36
C SER A 65 -12.19 -22.42 19.23
N LYS A 66 -12.48 -22.44 20.54
CA LYS A 66 -12.29 -21.27 21.41
C LYS A 66 -11.01 -21.38 22.24
N PHE A 67 -10.21 -20.32 22.18
CA PHE A 67 -8.97 -20.15 22.92
C PHE A 67 -9.08 -18.95 23.87
N VAL A 68 -8.43 -19.04 25.03
CA VAL A 68 -8.50 -18.01 26.07
C VAL A 68 -7.09 -17.67 26.56
N LEU A 69 -6.63 -16.46 26.23
CA LEU A 69 -5.45 -15.86 26.84
C LEU A 69 -5.82 -15.43 28.26
N SER A 70 -5.15 -16.00 29.25
CA SER A 70 -5.39 -15.74 30.67
C SER A 70 -4.13 -15.16 31.30
N LEU A 71 -4.21 -14.02 31.97
CA LEU A 71 -3.06 -13.33 32.56
C LEU A 71 -3.37 -12.77 33.94
N ILE A 72 -2.35 -12.53 34.77
CA ILE A 72 -2.49 -11.98 36.12
C ILE A 72 -1.80 -10.63 36.31
N LYS A 73 -2.48 -9.73 37.02
CA LYS A 73 -1.97 -8.43 37.42
C LYS A 73 -2.55 -8.04 38.79
N ASP A 74 -1.71 -7.56 39.70
CA ASP A 74 -2.09 -7.04 41.02
C ASP A 74 -2.93 -8.08 41.82
N GLY A 75 -2.58 -9.36 41.67
CA GLY A 75 -3.29 -10.53 42.22
C GLY A 75 -4.58 -10.94 41.47
N GLN A 76 -5.06 -10.13 40.52
CA GLN A 76 -6.31 -10.35 39.79
C GLN A 76 -6.09 -10.99 38.42
N CYS A 77 -6.93 -11.97 38.09
CA CYS A 77 -6.86 -12.71 36.83
C CYS A 77 -7.80 -12.10 35.77
N TYR A 78 -7.29 -11.97 34.55
CA TYR A 78 -8.01 -11.45 33.38
C TYR A 78 -7.99 -12.49 32.27
N HIS A 79 -9.08 -12.55 31.50
CA HIS A 79 -9.28 -13.55 30.45
C HIS A 79 -9.79 -12.88 29.17
N TYR A 80 -9.20 -13.26 28.05
CA TYR A 80 -9.41 -12.68 26.73
C TYR A 80 -9.58 -13.82 25.73
N ARG A 81 -10.54 -13.72 24.81
CA ARG A 81 -10.92 -14.84 23.94
C ARG A 81 -10.49 -14.59 22.51
N ALA A 82 -10.07 -15.67 21.85
CA ALA A 82 -9.95 -15.75 20.41
C ALA A 82 -10.66 -17.00 19.90
N HIS A 83 -11.22 -16.95 18.69
CA HIS A 83 -11.95 -18.06 18.07
C HIS A 83 -11.25 -18.47 16.79
N HIS A 84 -11.05 -19.77 16.58
CA HIS A 84 -10.67 -20.32 15.29
C HIS A 84 -11.83 -20.14 14.31
N ILE A 85 -11.65 -19.32 13.29
CA ILE A 85 -12.69 -18.99 12.29
C ILE A 85 -12.57 -19.85 11.02
N GLY A 86 -11.96 -21.04 11.15
CA GLY A 86 -11.53 -21.88 10.04
C GLY A 86 -10.13 -21.50 9.54
N ASN A 87 -9.72 -22.10 8.42
CA ASN A 87 -8.54 -21.72 7.61
C ASN A 87 -7.17 -21.64 8.34
N GLY A 88 -7.08 -22.09 9.59
CA GLY A 88 -5.89 -21.91 10.44
C GLY A 88 -5.78 -20.51 11.04
N THR A 89 -6.84 -19.69 10.97
CA THR A 89 -6.85 -18.30 11.44
C THR A 89 -7.72 -18.12 12.69
N PHE A 90 -7.39 -17.10 13.47
CA PHE A 90 -7.94 -16.83 14.80
C PHE A 90 -8.43 -15.38 14.87
N LEU A 91 -9.72 -15.18 15.14
CA LEU A 91 -10.32 -13.87 15.39
C LEU A 91 -10.23 -13.55 16.88
N ASP A 92 -9.64 -12.41 17.23
CA ASP A 92 -9.58 -11.91 18.61
C ASP A 92 -10.83 -11.08 18.99
N GLU A 93 -11.48 -11.38 20.13
CA GLU A 93 -12.69 -10.67 20.59
C GLU A 93 -12.43 -9.20 21.00
N ILE A 94 -11.20 -8.79 21.34
CA ILE A 94 -10.95 -7.42 21.82
C ILE A 94 -10.74 -6.45 20.64
N THR A 95 -10.06 -6.92 19.60
CA THR A 95 -9.51 -6.08 18.52
C THR A 95 -10.15 -6.33 17.16
N ASP A 96 -11.09 -7.29 17.07
CA ASP A 96 -11.75 -7.74 15.83
C ASP A 96 -10.74 -8.04 14.71
N SER A 97 -9.55 -8.51 15.10
CA SER A 97 -8.40 -8.70 14.24
C SER A 97 -8.12 -10.19 14.04
N VAL A 98 -7.72 -10.55 12.83
CA VAL A 98 -7.48 -11.93 12.40
C VAL A 98 -5.98 -12.22 12.36
N PHE A 99 -5.57 -13.27 13.06
CA PHE A 99 -4.20 -13.78 13.13
C PHE A 99 -4.10 -15.15 12.42
N TYR A 100 -2.96 -15.49 11.84
CA TYR A 100 -2.72 -16.73 11.09
C TYR A 100 -2.08 -17.84 11.95
N SER A 101 -1.91 -17.57 13.24
CA SER A 101 -1.44 -18.48 14.28
C SER A 101 -1.72 -17.93 15.68
N LEU A 102 -1.66 -18.80 16.69
CA LEU A 102 -1.73 -18.40 18.10
C LEU A 102 -0.39 -17.83 18.62
N ASP A 103 0.75 -18.17 18.02
CA ASP A 103 2.04 -17.53 18.38
C ASP A 103 2.12 -16.07 17.90
N GLU A 104 1.60 -15.76 16.71
CA GLU A 104 1.48 -14.38 16.22
C GLU A 104 0.53 -13.52 17.09
N LEU A 105 -0.59 -14.09 17.56
CA LEU A 105 -1.49 -13.43 18.53
C LEU A 105 -0.78 -13.14 19.86
N LEU A 106 0.08 -14.05 20.34
CA LEU A 106 0.85 -13.85 21.56
C LEU A 106 1.97 -12.81 21.37
N GLU A 107 2.68 -12.81 20.25
CA GLU A 107 3.67 -11.79 19.89
C GLU A 107 3.03 -10.39 19.79
N TYR A 108 1.85 -10.30 19.15
CA TYR A 108 1.05 -9.08 19.12
C TYR A 108 0.76 -8.56 20.52
N TYR A 109 0.33 -9.42 21.45
CA TYR A 109 0.04 -9.05 22.84
C TYR A 109 1.25 -8.83 23.74
N GLN A 110 2.44 -9.28 23.35
CA GLN A 110 3.71 -8.86 23.95
C GLN A 110 4.12 -7.46 23.47
N GLY A 111 3.80 -7.11 22.22
CA GLY A 111 4.04 -5.80 21.62
C GLY A 111 2.81 -4.87 21.60
N ASP A 112 2.44 -4.40 20.40
CA ASP A 112 1.42 -3.38 20.13
C ASP A 112 0.03 -3.64 20.75
N GLY A 113 -0.36 -4.91 20.87
CA GLY A 113 -1.61 -5.37 21.45
C GLY A 113 -1.70 -5.24 22.97
N ALA A 114 -0.56 -5.08 23.67
CA ALA A 114 -0.52 -4.98 25.13
C ALA A 114 -1.40 -3.84 25.69
N ARG A 115 -1.64 -2.79 24.90
CA ARG A 115 -2.52 -1.66 25.25
C ARG A 115 -4.01 -2.03 25.37
N HIS A 116 -4.43 -3.16 24.80
CA HIS A 116 -5.79 -3.71 24.90
C HIS A 116 -5.94 -4.68 26.08
N LEU A 117 -4.81 -5.05 26.70
CA LEU A 117 -4.74 -5.86 27.92
C LEU A 117 -4.63 -4.99 29.18
N ARG A 118 -4.83 -5.59 30.36
CA ARG A 118 -4.69 -4.89 31.66
C ARG A 118 -3.22 -4.67 32.07
N CYS A 119 -2.30 -5.47 31.51
CA CYS A 119 -0.86 -5.26 31.46
C CYS A 119 -0.27 -6.08 30.30
N SER A 120 0.96 -5.76 29.90
CA SER A 120 1.72 -6.51 28.90
C SER A 120 2.04 -7.94 29.35
N LEU A 121 2.10 -8.87 28.40
CA LEU A 121 2.56 -10.24 28.63
C LEU A 121 4.07 -10.24 28.97
N SER A 122 4.44 -10.65 30.18
CA SER A 122 5.80 -10.46 30.74
C SER A 122 6.59 -11.76 30.96
N SER A 123 5.92 -12.91 31.06
CA SER A 123 6.53 -14.25 31.02
C SER A 123 5.46 -15.34 30.92
N PRO A 124 5.64 -16.35 30.06
CA PRO A 124 4.72 -17.47 29.98
C PRO A 124 4.78 -18.32 31.26
N LEU A 125 3.61 -18.69 31.77
CA LEU A 125 3.46 -19.84 32.64
C LEU A 125 3.64 -21.10 31.79
N HIS A 126 4.66 -21.89 32.10
CA HIS A 126 5.06 -23.01 31.27
C HIS A 126 4.08 -24.19 31.40
N GLY A 127 3.78 -24.81 30.27
CA GLY A 127 2.83 -25.89 30.07
C GLY A 127 3.18 -26.67 28.79
N HIS A 128 2.20 -26.99 27.96
CA HIS A 128 2.44 -27.66 26.68
C HIS A 128 2.77 -26.67 25.56
N HIS A 129 3.26 -27.21 24.44
CA HIS A 129 3.37 -26.49 23.17
C HIS A 129 1.96 -26.16 22.63
N LEU A 130 1.84 -25.07 21.85
CA LEU A 130 0.62 -24.77 21.09
C LEU A 130 0.24 -25.95 20.16
N PRO A 131 -1.06 -26.17 19.85
CA PRO A 131 -1.48 -27.18 18.87
C PRO A 131 -0.78 -27.00 17.51
N SER A 132 -0.33 -28.08 16.88
CA SER A 132 0.53 -28.02 15.68
C SER A 132 -0.12 -27.30 14.48
N PHE A 133 -1.45 -27.37 14.35
CA PHE A 133 -2.20 -26.61 13.34
C PHE A 133 -2.24 -25.10 13.60
N ALA A 134 -2.14 -24.71 14.88
CA ALA A 134 -2.29 -23.34 15.37
C ALA A 134 -0.96 -22.59 15.50
N GLN A 135 0.17 -23.27 15.31
CA GLN A 135 1.49 -22.65 15.20
C GLN A 135 1.65 -21.98 13.81
N ARG A 136 2.60 -21.05 13.68
CA ARG A 136 3.03 -20.43 12.41
C ARG A 136 4.07 -21.25 11.66
N ARG A 137 4.87 -22.03 12.39
CA ARG A 137 5.93 -22.94 11.94
C ARG A 137 6.06 -24.09 12.94
N GLY A 138 6.56 -25.25 12.52
CA GLY A 138 6.84 -26.40 13.38
C GLY A 138 7.92 -27.32 12.79
N PRO A 139 8.19 -28.50 13.38
CA PRO A 139 9.16 -29.45 12.85
C PRO A 139 8.64 -30.16 11.58
N LYS A 140 9.50 -30.42 10.60
CA LYS A 140 9.14 -31.25 9.44
C LYS A 140 8.88 -32.70 9.89
N THR A 141 7.64 -33.18 9.76
CA THR A 141 7.23 -34.52 10.17
C THR A 141 7.42 -35.57 9.06
N VAL A 142 7.38 -36.86 9.41
CA VAL A 142 7.43 -37.97 8.43
C VAL A 142 6.30 -37.87 7.40
N LEU A 143 5.13 -37.38 7.81
CA LEU A 143 3.98 -37.14 6.92
C LEU A 143 4.28 -36.09 5.84
N HIS A 144 5.09 -35.06 6.13
CA HIS A 144 5.56 -34.12 5.10
C HIS A 144 6.48 -34.82 4.10
N GLU A 145 7.44 -35.63 4.56
CA GLU A 145 8.38 -36.32 3.68
C GLU A 145 7.67 -37.35 2.78
N ALA A 146 6.71 -38.10 3.32
CA ALA A 146 5.85 -39.00 2.54
C ALA A 146 5.00 -38.23 1.52
N ALA A 147 4.49 -37.04 1.87
CA ALA A 147 3.76 -36.16 0.97
C ALA A 147 4.63 -35.59 -0.16
N THR A 148 5.80 -35.01 0.14
CA THR A 148 6.83 -34.56 -0.83
C THR A 148 7.20 -35.67 -1.83
N ARG A 149 7.31 -36.91 -1.36
CA ARG A 149 7.65 -38.09 -2.19
C ARG A 149 6.45 -38.75 -2.89
N GLY A 150 5.22 -38.30 -2.64
CA GLY A 150 4.01 -38.91 -3.21
C GLY A 150 3.70 -40.32 -2.71
N GLN A 151 4.21 -40.73 -1.54
CA GLN A 151 4.12 -42.09 -1.01
C GLN A 151 2.72 -42.39 -0.42
N ARG A 152 1.73 -42.50 -1.30
CA ARG A 152 0.30 -42.68 -1.01
C ARG A 152 0.00 -43.65 0.13
N ASP A 153 0.60 -44.84 0.12
CA ASP A 153 0.27 -45.88 1.10
C ASP A 153 1.01 -45.69 2.43
N VAL A 154 2.19 -45.05 2.43
CA VAL A 154 2.84 -44.57 3.67
C VAL A 154 1.99 -43.48 4.32
N ILE A 155 1.41 -42.57 3.52
CA ILE A 155 0.48 -41.53 4.01
C ILE A 155 -0.75 -42.19 4.66
N LYS A 156 -1.37 -43.20 4.03
CA LYS A 156 -2.48 -43.95 4.65
C LYS A 156 -2.09 -44.63 5.96
N LEU A 157 -0.94 -45.29 5.99
CA LEU A 157 -0.45 -46.00 7.19
C LEU A 157 -0.16 -45.04 8.34
N LEU A 158 0.46 -43.89 8.05
CA LEU A 158 0.66 -42.82 9.05
C LEU A 158 -0.67 -42.30 9.57
N LEU A 159 -1.61 -41.94 8.69
CA LEU A 159 -2.92 -41.40 9.09
C LEU A 159 -3.84 -42.40 9.80
N ALA A 160 -3.49 -43.69 9.82
CA ALA A 160 -4.16 -44.72 10.61
C ALA A 160 -3.54 -44.93 12.01
N ASP A 161 -2.35 -44.38 12.29
CA ASP A 161 -1.71 -44.44 13.60
C ASP A 161 -2.24 -43.31 14.50
N SER A 162 -2.72 -43.66 15.70
CA SER A 162 -3.13 -42.72 16.74
C SER A 162 -2.02 -41.77 17.22
N ASN A 163 -0.75 -42.09 16.94
CA ASN A 163 0.41 -41.27 17.26
C ASN A 163 0.81 -40.32 16.12
N CYS A 164 0.09 -40.33 14.99
CA CYS A 164 0.38 -39.42 13.88
C CYS A 164 0.22 -37.95 14.31
N PRO A 165 1.19 -37.08 14.00
CA PRO A 165 0.99 -35.64 14.08
C PRO A 165 -0.23 -35.19 13.26
N ASP A 166 -0.88 -34.11 13.68
CA ASP A 166 -2.01 -33.48 12.99
C ASP A 166 -1.74 -33.38 11.48
N ILE A 167 -2.70 -33.78 10.64
CA ILE A 167 -2.61 -33.73 9.17
C ILE A 167 -2.36 -32.31 8.64
N ASN A 168 -2.66 -31.28 9.45
CA ASN A 168 -2.41 -29.86 9.19
C ASN A 168 -1.22 -29.29 10.00
N SER A 169 -0.40 -30.14 10.62
CA SER A 169 0.87 -29.74 11.24
C SER A 169 1.71 -28.97 10.25
N LYS A 170 2.32 -27.86 10.68
CA LYS A 170 3.18 -27.05 9.82
C LYS A 170 4.67 -27.39 10.01
N ASN A 171 5.46 -27.32 8.94
CA ASN A 171 6.92 -27.42 8.98
C ASN A 171 7.61 -26.04 9.21
N GLU A 172 8.93 -25.98 9.02
CA GLU A 172 9.77 -24.79 9.23
C GLU A 172 9.44 -23.64 8.25
N GLU A 173 8.70 -23.95 7.19
CA GLU A 173 8.15 -23.00 6.23
C GLU A 173 6.70 -22.60 6.49
N GLY A 174 6.06 -23.19 7.50
CA GLY A 174 4.62 -23.05 7.69
C GLY A 174 3.82 -23.92 6.72
N ASN A 175 4.46 -24.64 5.79
CA ASN A 175 3.78 -25.54 4.85
C ASN A 175 3.18 -26.71 5.65
N THR A 176 1.99 -27.15 5.28
CA THR A 176 1.43 -28.45 5.73
C THR A 176 1.81 -29.56 4.73
N PRO A 177 1.63 -30.86 5.05
CA PRO A 177 1.88 -31.95 4.10
C PRO A 177 1.11 -31.77 2.77
N LEU A 178 -0.07 -31.15 2.80
CA LEU A 178 -0.84 -30.86 1.58
C LEU A 178 -0.16 -29.78 0.71
N HIS A 179 0.46 -28.76 1.31
CA HIS A 179 1.22 -27.75 0.55
C HIS A 179 2.42 -28.38 -0.17
N GLU A 180 3.15 -29.27 0.51
CA GLU A 180 4.26 -30.03 -0.07
C GLU A 180 3.79 -30.92 -1.23
N ALA A 181 2.73 -31.71 -1.03
CA ALA A 181 2.17 -32.58 -2.07
C ALA A 181 1.66 -31.79 -3.30
N CYS A 182 1.12 -30.58 -3.08
CA CYS A 182 0.68 -29.69 -4.14
C CYS A 182 1.84 -29.07 -4.93
N PHE A 183 2.90 -28.62 -4.25
CA PHE A 183 4.08 -28.03 -4.92
C PHE A 183 4.86 -29.06 -5.75
N PHE A 184 4.97 -30.30 -5.27
CA PHE A 184 5.77 -31.36 -5.89
C PHE A 184 4.99 -32.26 -6.88
N GLY A 185 3.78 -31.89 -7.31
CA GLY A 185 3.03 -32.66 -8.31
C GLY A 185 2.67 -34.08 -7.86
N ARG A 186 2.15 -34.22 -6.63
CA ARG A 186 1.87 -35.51 -5.98
C ARG A 186 0.37 -35.80 -5.89
N ASP A 187 -0.30 -35.89 -7.03
CA ASP A 187 -1.74 -36.14 -7.16
C ASP A 187 -2.30 -37.19 -6.20
N ASP A 188 -1.67 -38.36 -6.09
CA ASP A 188 -2.18 -39.46 -5.25
C ASP A 188 -1.97 -39.21 -3.75
N ALA A 189 -0.98 -38.41 -3.36
CA ALA A 189 -0.84 -37.89 -2.00
C ALA A 189 -1.91 -36.82 -1.72
N VAL A 190 -2.11 -35.87 -2.63
CA VAL A 190 -3.17 -34.85 -2.52
C VAL A 190 -4.56 -35.49 -2.38
N LYS A 191 -4.89 -36.51 -3.19
CA LYS A 191 -6.14 -37.27 -3.10
C LYS A 191 -6.35 -37.86 -1.70
N VAL A 192 -5.35 -38.56 -1.15
CA VAL A 192 -5.45 -39.20 0.17
C VAL A 192 -5.49 -38.17 1.30
N LEU A 193 -4.67 -37.12 1.25
CA LEU A 193 -4.65 -36.06 2.26
C LEU A 193 -6.00 -35.34 2.34
N LEU A 194 -6.59 -34.96 1.19
CA LEU A 194 -7.92 -34.35 1.16
C LEU A 194 -9.03 -35.31 1.59
N GLN A 195 -8.95 -36.60 1.21
CA GLN A 195 -9.87 -37.64 1.69
C GLN A 195 -9.82 -37.83 3.22
N ALA A 196 -8.66 -37.59 3.84
CA ALA A 196 -8.45 -37.62 5.28
C ALA A 196 -8.67 -36.26 5.98
N GLY A 197 -9.22 -35.26 5.28
CA GLY A 197 -9.60 -33.98 5.88
C GLY A 197 -8.49 -32.92 5.98
N ALA A 198 -7.40 -33.05 5.21
CA ALA A 198 -6.39 -31.98 5.11
C ALA A 198 -7.00 -30.68 4.59
N ASN A 199 -6.73 -29.57 5.28
CA ASN A 199 -7.39 -28.30 5.01
C ASN A 199 -6.59 -27.43 4.03
N TRP A 200 -7.02 -27.41 2.77
CA TRP A 200 -6.41 -26.60 1.69
C TRP A 200 -6.47 -25.09 1.92
N ARG A 201 -7.36 -24.60 2.80
CA ARG A 201 -7.51 -23.17 3.13
C ARG A 201 -6.44 -22.66 4.11
N PHE A 202 -5.66 -23.56 4.72
CA PHE A 202 -4.52 -23.14 5.54
C PHE A 202 -3.52 -22.36 4.70
N VAL A 203 -2.86 -21.37 5.32
CA VAL A 203 -1.72 -20.65 4.74
C VAL A 203 -0.41 -21.00 5.45
N ASN A 204 0.68 -20.97 4.69
CA ASN A 204 2.03 -21.05 5.23
C ASN A 204 2.54 -19.71 5.79
N LYS A 205 3.81 -19.64 6.24
CA LYS A 205 4.39 -18.42 6.86
C LYS A 205 4.48 -17.21 5.93
N PHE A 206 4.17 -17.38 4.64
CA PHE A 206 4.20 -16.37 3.59
C PHE A 206 2.81 -16.09 2.99
N GLY A 207 1.72 -16.60 3.59
CA GLY A 207 0.34 -16.35 3.13
C GLY A 207 -0.09 -17.23 1.94
N TRP A 208 0.74 -18.16 1.49
CA TRP A 208 0.39 -19.07 0.38
C TRP A 208 -0.50 -20.22 0.85
N THR A 209 -1.59 -20.46 0.11
CA THR A 209 -2.46 -21.64 0.27
C THR A 209 -2.00 -22.82 -0.59
N SER A 210 -2.61 -23.99 -0.40
CA SER A 210 -2.26 -25.18 -1.20
C SER A 210 -2.53 -25.02 -2.70
N LEU A 211 -3.49 -24.16 -3.10
CA LEU A 211 -3.75 -23.83 -4.51
C LEU A 211 -2.66 -22.94 -5.12
N HIS A 212 -2.12 -21.99 -4.35
CA HIS A 212 -0.95 -21.20 -4.77
C HIS A 212 0.28 -22.10 -4.98
N GLN A 213 0.50 -23.08 -4.11
CA GLN A 213 1.62 -24.02 -4.25
C GLN A 213 1.50 -24.90 -5.49
N ALA A 214 0.30 -25.42 -5.79
CA ALA A 214 0.05 -26.13 -7.05
C ALA A 214 0.27 -25.24 -8.29
N ALA A 215 -0.03 -23.94 -8.19
CA ALA A 215 0.18 -22.99 -9.26
C ALA A 215 1.66 -22.58 -9.47
N LEU A 216 2.47 -22.55 -8.40
CA LEU A 216 3.92 -22.35 -8.46
C LEU A 216 4.64 -23.58 -9.04
N GLY A 217 4.23 -24.79 -8.65
CA GLY A 217 4.85 -26.05 -9.08
C GLY A 217 4.44 -26.57 -10.47
N ASN A 218 3.76 -25.76 -11.30
CA ASN A 218 3.09 -26.17 -12.54
C ASN A 218 2.29 -27.49 -12.43
N CYS A 219 1.34 -27.57 -11.50
CA CYS A 219 0.58 -28.79 -11.23
C CYS A 219 -0.90 -28.66 -11.66
N PRO A 220 -1.22 -28.67 -12.97
CA PRO A 220 -2.58 -28.40 -13.48
C PRO A 220 -3.62 -29.42 -12.98
N SER A 221 -3.26 -30.71 -12.88
CA SER A 221 -4.16 -31.75 -12.35
C SER A 221 -4.54 -31.54 -10.88
N ILE A 222 -3.62 -30.97 -10.09
CA ILE A 222 -3.85 -30.65 -8.68
C ILE A 222 -4.67 -29.37 -8.53
N VAL A 223 -4.46 -28.38 -9.41
CA VAL A 223 -5.31 -27.18 -9.51
C VAL A 223 -6.76 -27.58 -9.80
N ASP A 224 -6.99 -28.44 -10.80
CA ASP A 224 -8.31 -28.96 -11.12
C ASP A 224 -8.94 -29.71 -9.94
N LEU A 225 -8.18 -30.62 -9.31
CA LEU A 225 -8.62 -31.40 -8.14
C LEU A 225 -9.05 -30.49 -6.99
N LEU A 226 -8.24 -29.48 -6.64
CA LEU A 226 -8.54 -28.53 -5.56
C LEU A 226 -9.81 -27.72 -5.87
N ILE A 227 -9.95 -27.19 -7.08
CA ILE A 227 -11.13 -26.39 -7.47
C ILE A 227 -12.38 -27.28 -7.52
N ASN A 228 -12.38 -28.36 -8.30
CA ASN A 228 -13.55 -29.20 -8.51
C ASN A 228 -13.98 -29.99 -7.27
N ARG A 229 -13.04 -30.58 -6.52
CA ARG A 229 -13.37 -31.52 -5.43
C ARG A 229 -13.32 -30.89 -4.05
N ALA A 230 -12.37 -29.98 -3.82
CA ALA A 230 -12.22 -29.32 -2.52
C ALA A 230 -12.96 -27.97 -2.45
N GLN A 231 -13.58 -27.54 -3.56
CA GLN A 231 -14.25 -26.24 -3.73
C GLN A 231 -13.29 -25.08 -3.43
N ALA A 232 -12.07 -25.18 -3.97
CA ALA A 232 -11.06 -24.15 -3.85
C ALA A 232 -11.49 -22.87 -4.55
N ASP A 233 -11.35 -21.73 -3.86
CA ASP A 233 -11.56 -20.42 -4.46
C ASP A 233 -10.45 -20.15 -5.47
N VAL A 234 -10.81 -20.11 -6.74
CA VAL A 234 -9.89 -19.91 -7.87
C VAL A 234 -9.25 -18.52 -7.88
N ASP A 235 -9.86 -17.54 -7.19
CA ASP A 235 -9.34 -16.18 -7.05
C ASP A 235 -8.78 -15.90 -5.63
N VAL A 236 -8.52 -16.94 -4.84
CA VAL A 236 -7.97 -16.82 -3.47
C VAL A 236 -6.75 -15.90 -3.44
N ARG A 237 -6.79 -14.88 -2.57
CA ARG A 237 -5.71 -13.89 -2.42
C ARG A 237 -4.74 -14.28 -1.31
N ASN A 238 -3.44 -14.14 -1.59
CA ASN A 238 -2.43 -14.08 -0.53
C ASN A 238 -2.64 -12.77 0.30
N PRO A 239 -2.75 -12.85 1.63
CA PRO A 239 -3.08 -11.70 2.48
C PRO A 239 -1.99 -10.63 2.59
N PHE A 240 -0.75 -10.90 2.15
CA PHE A 240 0.39 -10.00 2.31
C PHE A 240 0.73 -9.20 1.04
N ASN A 241 0.42 -9.72 -0.15
CA ASN A 241 0.79 -9.12 -1.44
C ASN A 241 -0.32 -9.21 -2.53
N LEU A 242 -1.51 -9.71 -2.18
CA LEU A 242 -2.64 -9.90 -3.10
C LEU A 242 -2.36 -10.75 -4.35
N TYR A 243 -1.29 -11.56 -4.34
CA TYR A 243 -1.10 -12.57 -5.37
C TYR A 243 -2.26 -13.55 -5.38
N SER A 244 -2.47 -14.18 -6.53
CA SER A 244 -3.47 -15.21 -6.79
C SER A 244 -2.78 -16.44 -7.38
N PRO A 245 -3.46 -17.60 -7.52
CA PRO A 245 -2.95 -18.74 -8.27
C PRO A 245 -2.50 -18.35 -9.69
N MET A 246 -3.23 -17.44 -10.36
CA MET A 246 -2.84 -16.99 -11.70
C MET A 246 -1.59 -16.09 -11.70
N HIS A 247 -1.41 -15.23 -10.69
CA HIS A 247 -0.16 -14.48 -10.51
C HIS A 247 1.05 -15.41 -10.28
N CYS A 248 0.88 -16.44 -9.45
CA CYS A 248 1.91 -17.46 -9.20
C CYS A 248 2.29 -18.23 -10.46
N ALA A 249 1.30 -18.74 -11.20
CA ALA A 249 1.55 -19.47 -12.44
C ALA A 249 2.22 -18.57 -13.50
N ALA A 250 1.83 -17.29 -13.58
CA ALA A 250 2.40 -16.36 -14.56
C ALA A 250 3.85 -15.94 -14.24
N ALA A 251 4.16 -15.70 -12.97
CA ALA A 251 5.51 -15.37 -12.52
C ALA A 251 6.53 -16.51 -12.75
N CYS A 252 6.05 -17.75 -12.89
CA CYS A 252 6.87 -18.94 -13.19
C CYS A 252 6.80 -19.40 -14.67
N ASN A 253 6.08 -18.70 -15.55
CA ASN A 253 5.78 -19.12 -16.93
C ASN A 253 5.06 -20.49 -17.04
N ASN A 254 4.20 -20.83 -16.08
CA ASN A 254 3.52 -22.13 -15.99
C ASN A 254 2.29 -22.21 -16.93
N VAL A 255 2.52 -22.31 -18.24
CA VAL A 255 1.50 -22.24 -19.31
C VAL A 255 0.35 -23.23 -19.13
N GLU A 256 0.64 -24.48 -18.75
CA GLU A 256 -0.39 -25.51 -18.54
C GLU A 256 -1.31 -25.13 -17.39
N THR A 257 -0.74 -24.70 -16.27
CA THR A 257 -1.50 -24.27 -15.09
C THR A 257 -2.30 -22.99 -15.35
N ILE A 258 -1.76 -22.03 -16.10
CA ILE A 258 -2.53 -20.89 -16.62
C ILE A 258 -3.74 -21.37 -17.43
N THR A 259 -3.56 -22.36 -18.31
CA THR A 259 -4.64 -22.93 -19.14
C THR A 259 -5.74 -23.57 -18.28
N THR A 260 -5.38 -24.32 -17.24
CA THR A 260 -6.34 -24.92 -16.30
C THR A 260 -7.07 -23.86 -15.46
N LEU A 261 -6.38 -22.82 -14.99
CA LEU A 261 -7.01 -21.72 -14.27
C LEU A 261 -8.02 -20.96 -15.15
N ILE A 262 -7.70 -20.72 -16.43
CA ILE A 262 -8.63 -20.12 -17.40
C ILE A 262 -9.87 -21.01 -17.61
N ALA A 263 -9.70 -22.33 -17.70
CA ALA A 263 -10.81 -23.28 -17.83
C ALA A 263 -11.75 -23.26 -16.60
N HIS A 264 -11.22 -22.91 -15.42
CA HIS A 264 -11.98 -22.70 -14.18
C HIS A 264 -12.49 -21.27 -13.97
N ASP A 265 -12.58 -20.47 -15.05
CA ASP A 265 -13.10 -19.10 -15.07
C ASP A 265 -12.36 -18.15 -14.09
N SER A 266 -11.09 -18.47 -13.78
CA SER A 266 -10.18 -17.62 -12.98
C SER A 266 -10.07 -16.23 -13.61
N PRO A 267 -10.14 -15.14 -12.82
CA PRO A 267 -9.97 -13.79 -13.36
C PRO A 267 -8.63 -13.65 -14.09
N LEU A 268 -8.67 -13.09 -15.30
CA LEU A 268 -7.49 -12.91 -16.16
C LEU A 268 -6.64 -11.69 -15.77
N ARG A 269 -7.27 -10.70 -15.14
CA ARG A 269 -6.62 -9.43 -14.69
C ARG A 269 -6.94 -9.08 -13.23
N PRO A 270 -6.68 -10.00 -12.27
CA PRO A 270 -6.54 -9.65 -10.86
C PRO A 270 -5.32 -8.74 -10.68
N LEU A 271 -5.16 -8.16 -9.49
CA LEU A 271 -4.06 -7.26 -9.18
C LEU A 271 -3.35 -7.65 -7.88
N THR A 272 -2.02 -7.55 -7.91
CA THR A 272 -1.15 -7.59 -6.73
C THR A 272 -1.22 -6.27 -5.95
N ASP A 273 -0.63 -6.21 -4.75
CA ASP A 273 -0.41 -4.96 -3.99
C ASP A 273 0.42 -3.94 -4.79
N ASP A 274 1.40 -4.43 -5.55
CA ASP A 274 2.20 -3.66 -6.52
C ASP A 274 1.42 -3.20 -7.78
N GLY A 275 0.15 -3.59 -7.95
CA GLY A 275 -0.69 -3.18 -9.09
C GLY A 275 -0.35 -3.85 -10.43
N TYR A 276 0.35 -4.99 -10.41
CA TYR A 276 0.61 -5.83 -11.57
C TYR A 276 -0.52 -6.83 -11.81
N THR A 277 -0.85 -7.11 -13.08
CA THR A 277 -1.66 -8.25 -13.50
C THR A 277 -0.79 -9.49 -13.75
N PRO A 278 -1.37 -10.70 -13.95
CA PRO A 278 -0.60 -11.88 -14.34
C PRO A 278 0.21 -11.69 -15.63
N TYR A 279 -0.33 -10.94 -16.61
CA TYR A 279 0.40 -10.60 -17.84
C TYR A 279 1.64 -9.73 -17.54
N ASP A 280 1.50 -8.71 -16.69
CA ASP A 280 2.62 -7.83 -16.33
C ASP A 280 3.72 -8.59 -15.57
N LEU A 281 3.34 -9.56 -14.71
CA LEU A 281 4.29 -10.43 -14.03
C LEU A 281 5.00 -11.39 -15.01
N ALA A 282 4.29 -11.97 -15.97
CA ALA A 282 4.89 -12.82 -17.00
C ALA A 282 5.93 -12.05 -17.82
N ILE A 283 5.58 -10.85 -18.30
CA ILE A 283 6.52 -9.95 -18.99
C ILE A 283 7.72 -9.60 -18.09
N LYS A 284 7.48 -9.21 -16.83
CA LYS A 284 8.55 -8.83 -15.88
C LYS A 284 9.54 -9.96 -15.60
N GLN A 285 9.07 -11.21 -15.53
CA GLN A 285 9.91 -12.39 -15.27
C GLN A 285 10.45 -13.06 -16.55
N GLY A 286 10.21 -12.49 -17.74
CA GLY A 286 10.66 -13.04 -19.02
C GLY A 286 9.85 -14.25 -19.53
N GLY A 287 8.69 -14.55 -18.92
CA GLY A 287 7.76 -15.60 -19.31
C GLY A 287 6.99 -15.27 -20.58
N SER A 288 7.67 -15.35 -21.73
CA SER A 288 7.12 -15.01 -23.05
C SER A 288 5.87 -15.81 -23.43
N GLU A 289 5.83 -17.11 -23.13
CA GLU A 289 4.73 -17.99 -23.52
C GLU A 289 3.44 -17.69 -22.75
N VAL A 290 3.52 -17.49 -21.43
CA VAL A 290 2.36 -17.05 -20.65
C VAL A 290 1.93 -15.63 -21.04
N ALA A 291 2.88 -14.72 -21.27
CA ALA A 291 2.55 -13.36 -21.70
C ALA A 291 1.81 -13.37 -23.05
N GLN A 292 2.32 -14.10 -24.06
CA GLN A 292 1.64 -14.29 -25.34
C GLN A 292 0.24 -14.90 -25.14
N LYS A 293 0.12 -15.98 -24.37
CA LYS A 293 -1.17 -16.67 -24.17
C LYS A 293 -2.20 -15.80 -23.43
N LEU A 294 -1.77 -14.92 -22.52
CA LEU A 294 -2.65 -13.97 -21.85
C LEU A 294 -3.02 -12.75 -22.71
N ALA A 295 -2.18 -12.39 -23.69
CA ALA A 295 -2.49 -11.34 -24.68
C ALA A 295 -3.39 -11.84 -25.82
N GLU A 296 -3.29 -13.12 -26.20
CA GLU A 296 -4.11 -13.74 -27.25
C GLU A 296 -5.57 -13.98 -26.84
N ILE A 297 -5.90 -13.96 -25.54
CA ILE A 297 -7.28 -14.15 -25.06
C ILE A 297 -8.08 -12.87 -25.30
N PRO A 298 -9.08 -12.87 -26.20
CA PRO A 298 -9.96 -11.73 -26.37
C PRO A 298 -10.86 -11.59 -25.14
N SER A 299 -11.13 -10.34 -24.77
CA SER A 299 -12.08 -10.02 -23.70
C SER A 299 -13.47 -10.55 -24.02
N LYS A 300 -14.12 -11.22 -23.05
CA LYS A 300 -15.53 -11.64 -23.17
C LYS A 300 -16.38 -10.35 -23.25
N PRO A 301 -17.10 -10.07 -24.35
CA PRO A 301 -17.77 -8.78 -24.54
C PRO A 301 -18.83 -8.55 -23.48
N ALA A 302 -18.87 -7.32 -22.94
CA ALA A 302 -19.80 -6.95 -21.88
C ALA A 302 -21.28 -7.19 -22.24
N VAL A 303 -22.01 -7.73 -21.27
CA VAL A 303 -23.44 -8.05 -21.31
C VAL A 303 -24.27 -6.82 -20.98
N SER A 304 -23.88 -6.06 -19.96
CA SER A 304 -24.56 -4.81 -19.60
C SER A 304 -24.32 -3.73 -20.66
N ARG A 305 -25.33 -2.85 -20.82
CA ARG A 305 -25.28 -1.71 -21.73
C ARG A 305 -25.48 -0.46 -20.91
N ARG A 306 -24.68 0.57 -21.17
CA ARG A 306 -24.70 1.84 -20.42
C ARG A 306 -26.09 2.42 -20.19
N SER A 307 -27.01 2.28 -21.14
CA SER A 307 -28.41 2.73 -21.04
C SER A 307 -29.25 2.03 -19.96
N SER A 308 -28.90 0.82 -19.49
CA SER A 308 -29.66 0.11 -18.45
C SER A 308 -29.33 0.56 -17.02
N TYR A 309 -28.19 1.23 -16.80
CA TYR A 309 -27.68 1.53 -15.45
C TYR A 309 -27.07 2.92 -15.26
N TYR A 310 -26.78 3.70 -16.30
CA TYR A 310 -26.03 4.97 -16.21
C TYR A 310 -26.92 6.20 -16.23
N HIS A 311 -26.72 7.11 -15.27
CA HIS A 311 -27.57 8.29 -15.05
C HIS A 311 -26.84 9.63 -15.24
N GLY A 312 -25.58 9.62 -15.68
CA GLY A 312 -24.79 10.85 -15.84
C GLY A 312 -24.42 11.49 -14.50
N SER A 313 -24.38 12.82 -14.46
CA SER A 313 -24.20 13.58 -13.21
C SER A 313 -25.55 13.80 -12.54
N LEU A 314 -25.63 13.50 -11.24
CA LEU A 314 -26.84 13.65 -10.42
C LEU A 314 -26.60 14.56 -9.22
N SER A 315 -27.50 15.51 -9.01
CA SER A 315 -27.51 16.35 -7.81
C SER A 315 -27.93 15.58 -6.57
N ASN A 316 -27.57 16.11 -5.39
CA ASN A 316 -28.02 15.57 -4.10
C ASN A 316 -29.55 15.50 -3.96
N ASN A 317 -30.28 16.38 -4.64
CA ASN A 317 -31.75 16.35 -4.62
C ASN A 317 -32.30 15.22 -5.50
N GLN A 318 -31.76 15.01 -6.70
CA GLN A 318 -32.12 13.86 -7.55
C GLN A 318 -31.80 12.51 -6.88
N MET A 319 -30.67 12.41 -6.17
CA MET A 319 -30.35 11.20 -5.40
C MET A 319 -31.31 10.96 -4.24
N ARG A 320 -31.79 12.02 -3.56
CA ARG A 320 -32.87 11.90 -2.56
C ARG A 320 -34.19 11.48 -3.18
N ALA A 321 -34.58 12.04 -4.32
CA ALA A 321 -35.79 11.65 -5.04
C ALA A 321 -35.80 10.14 -5.37
N ILE A 322 -34.68 9.61 -5.89
CA ILE A 322 -34.52 8.17 -6.14
C ILE A 322 -34.67 7.38 -4.83
N LEU A 323 -33.96 7.76 -3.76
CA LEU A 323 -34.02 7.05 -2.46
C LEU A 323 -35.43 7.11 -1.82
N ASN A 324 -36.14 8.22 -1.96
CA ASN A 324 -37.50 8.41 -1.46
C ASN A 324 -38.51 7.54 -2.24
N TYR A 325 -38.41 7.50 -3.57
CA TYR A 325 -39.33 6.76 -4.44
C TYR A 325 -39.09 5.24 -4.40
N PHE A 326 -37.83 4.81 -4.43
CA PHE A 326 -37.43 3.40 -4.37
C PHE A 326 -37.15 2.94 -2.93
N LYS A 327 -37.71 3.62 -1.94
CA LYS A 327 -37.61 3.24 -0.52
C LYS A 327 -38.10 1.80 -0.31
N ASN A 328 -37.42 1.06 0.57
CA ASN A 328 -37.60 -0.37 0.84
C ASN A 328 -37.33 -1.32 -0.35
N ASN A 329 -36.80 -0.84 -1.49
CA ASN A 329 -36.40 -1.67 -2.62
C ASN A 329 -34.87 -1.91 -2.58
N ASP A 330 -34.43 -2.67 -1.60
CA ASP A 330 -33.01 -2.98 -1.40
C ASP A 330 -32.40 -3.74 -2.58
N GLY A 331 -31.13 -3.44 -2.88
CA GLY A 331 -30.36 -4.04 -3.98
C GLY A 331 -30.47 -3.29 -5.31
N TYR A 332 -31.41 -2.36 -5.48
CA TYR A 332 -31.43 -1.52 -6.68
C TYR A 332 -30.22 -0.58 -6.72
N PHE A 333 -29.50 -0.56 -7.85
CA PHE A 333 -28.32 0.28 -8.02
C PHE A 333 -28.35 1.11 -9.30
N PHE A 334 -27.68 2.27 -9.27
CA PHE A 334 -27.46 3.13 -10.42
C PHE A 334 -26.02 3.65 -10.45
N VAL A 335 -25.48 3.86 -11.66
CA VAL A 335 -24.14 4.41 -11.86
C VAL A 335 -24.26 5.88 -12.23
N ARG A 336 -23.56 6.72 -11.47
CA ARG A 336 -23.43 8.16 -11.72
C ARG A 336 -21.97 8.53 -11.91
N GLN A 337 -21.72 9.68 -12.53
CA GLN A 337 -20.42 10.32 -12.53
C GLN A 337 -20.07 10.78 -11.10
N SER A 338 -18.79 10.73 -10.75
CA SER A 338 -18.30 11.24 -9.46
C SER A 338 -18.36 12.77 -9.43
N SER A 339 -18.82 13.31 -8.31
CA SER A 339 -18.87 14.76 -8.07
C SER A 339 -17.59 15.32 -7.44
N SER A 340 -16.62 14.45 -7.11
CA SER A 340 -15.39 14.81 -6.40
C SER A 340 -14.11 14.51 -7.19
N VAL A 341 -14.17 13.70 -8.25
CA VAL A 341 -13.05 13.42 -9.15
C VAL A 341 -13.58 13.36 -10.59
N GLN A 342 -12.97 14.11 -11.50
CA GLN A 342 -13.36 14.13 -12.91
C GLN A 342 -12.99 12.80 -13.59
N ASP A 343 -13.92 12.29 -14.40
CA ASP A 343 -13.90 10.98 -15.09
C ASP A 343 -14.02 9.70 -14.24
N ASP A 344 -14.13 9.82 -12.92
CA ASP A 344 -14.48 8.69 -12.03
C ASP A 344 -16.01 8.47 -11.94
N TYR A 345 -16.40 7.28 -11.49
CA TYR A 345 -17.78 6.83 -11.38
C TYR A 345 -18.12 6.38 -9.95
N ALA A 346 -19.40 6.43 -9.60
CA ALA A 346 -19.91 5.88 -8.35
C ALA A 346 -21.13 4.99 -8.61
N ILE A 347 -21.05 3.73 -8.19
CA ILE A 347 -22.18 2.81 -8.12
C ILE A 347 -22.91 3.13 -6.81
N SER A 348 -24.16 3.55 -6.93
CA SER A 348 -25.01 3.95 -5.79
C SER A 348 -26.09 2.89 -5.60
N ILE A 349 -26.08 2.21 -4.46
CA ILE A 349 -26.92 1.06 -4.13
C ILE A 349 -27.91 1.48 -3.05
N ILE A 350 -29.19 1.18 -3.24
CA ILE A 350 -30.22 1.33 -2.20
C ILE A 350 -30.11 0.11 -1.27
N TRP A 351 -29.90 0.37 0.02
CA TRP A 351 -29.82 -0.67 1.04
C TRP A 351 -30.28 -0.13 2.40
N GLN A 352 -31.20 -0.83 3.07
CA GLN A 352 -31.76 -0.47 4.37
C GLN A 352 -32.18 1.01 4.44
N ASN A 353 -32.88 1.47 3.40
CA ASN A 353 -33.34 2.86 3.24
C ASN A 353 -32.23 3.94 3.24
N ASN A 354 -31.00 3.56 2.90
CA ASN A 354 -29.86 4.44 2.68
C ASN A 354 -29.26 4.25 1.27
N LEU A 355 -28.42 5.17 0.83
CA LEU A 355 -27.56 4.99 -0.35
C LEU A 355 -26.14 4.62 0.08
N VAL A 356 -25.71 3.41 -0.27
CA VAL A 356 -24.31 2.98 -0.18
C VAL A 356 -23.62 3.33 -1.50
N HIS A 357 -22.40 3.86 -1.45
CA HIS A 357 -21.64 4.25 -2.63
C HIS A 357 -20.34 3.46 -2.75
N VAL A 358 -20.19 2.71 -3.84
CA VAL A 358 -18.94 2.06 -4.24
C VAL A 358 -18.29 2.91 -5.33
N LYS A 359 -17.03 3.33 -5.13
CA LYS A 359 -16.30 4.11 -6.13
C LYS A 359 -15.70 3.17 -7.19
N LEU A 360 -15.75 3.62 -8.44
CA LEU A 360 -15.14 2.97 -9.59
C LEU A 360 -14.26 4.00 -10.30
N HIS A 361 -12.95 3.82 -10.18
CA HIS A 361 -11.94 4.74 -10.66
C HIS A 361 -11.53 4.45 -12.10
N LYS A 362 -11.21 5.50 -12.87
CA LYS A 362 -10.73 5.37 -14.25
C LYS A 362 -9.22 5.61 -14.32
N LYS A 363 -8.44 4.60 -14.74
CA LYS A 363 -6.96 4.66 -14.79
C LYS A 363 -6.46 5.24 -16.14
N ASN A 364 -6.95 4.69 -17.25
CA ASN A 364 -6.63 5.10 -18.62
C ASN A 364 -7.93 5.23 -19.43
N PHE A 365 -7.87 5.54 -20.74
CA PHE A 365 -9.06 5.61 -21.60
C PHE A 365 -9.96 4.37 -21.53
N ASN A 366 -9.35 3.18 -21.50
CA ASN A 366 -10.01 1.87 -21.49
C ASN A 366 -9.59 1.00 -20.27
N SER A 367 -9.59 1.58 -19.06
CA SER A 367 -9.34 0.79 -17.84
C SER A 367 -9.99 1.38 -16.58
N TYR A 368 -10.67 0.49 -15.84
CA TYR A 368 -11.53 0.77 -14.70
C TYR A 368 -11.20 -0.18 -13.54
N TYR A 369 -11.26 0.30 -12.30
CA TYR A 369 -11.03 -0.51 -11.10
C TYR A 369 -11.84 -0.01 -9.90
N PHE A 370 -12.19 -0.92 -8.99
CA PHE A 370 -12.90 -0.61 -7.76
C PHE A 370 -11.97 0.01 -6.70
N GLU A 371 -12.54 0.64 -5.66
CA GLU A 371 -11.75 1.27 -4.58
C GLU A 371 -10.84 0.28 -3.84
N ASP A 372 -11.18 -1.01 -3.82
CA ASP A 372 -10.36 -2.12 -3.30
C ASP A 372 -9.12 -2.46 -4.16
N ARG A 373 -9.09 -2.00 -5.42
CA ARG A 373 -8.05 -2.25 -6.43
C ARG A 373 -7.76 -3.73 -6.74
N LEU A 374 -8.71 -4.64 -6.55
CA LEU A 374 -8.47 -6.08 -6.70
C LEU A 374 -8.41 -6.60 -8.15
N HIS A 375 -9.01 -5.87 -9.11
CA HIS A 375 -9.16 -6.27 -10.51
C HIS A 375 -9.18 -5.07 -11.47
N TYR A 376 -8.73 -5.26 -12.73
CA TYR A 376 -8.95 -4.31 -13.84
C TYR A 376 -10.03 -4.77 -14.82
N HIS A 377 -10.85 -3.82 -15.28
CA HIS A 377 -11.88 -3.99 -16.30
C HIS A 377 -11.65 -3.02 -17.46
N GLU A 378 -11.83 -3.46 -18.71
CA GLU A 378 -11.51 -2.66 -19.91
C GLU A 378 -12.51 -1.52 -20.17
N SER A 379 -13.76 -1.70 -19.75
CA SER A 379 -14.81 -0.69 -19.88
C SER A 379 -15.67 -0.62 -18.63
N LEU A 380 -16.49 0.43 -18.55
CA LEU A 380 -17.46 0.62 -17.48
C LEU A 380 -18.43 -0.57 -17.41
N GLU A 381 -18.86 -1.06 -18.57
CA GLU A 381 -19.80 -2.16 -18.76
C GLU A 381 -19.21 -3.47 -18.20
N HIS A 382 -17.94 -3.79 -18.50
CA HIS A 382 -17.25 -4.95 -17.92
C HIS A 382 -17.10 -4.86 -16.38
N ALA A 383 -16.93 -3.65 -15.83
CA ALA A 383 -16.90 -3.44 -14.38
C ALA A 383 -18.28 -3.64 -13.74
N ILE A 384 -19.37 -3.21 -14.40
CA ILE A 384 -20.73 -3.45 -13.92
C ILE A 384 -21.13 -4.92 -14.03
N ASP A 385 -20.73 -5.61 -15.09
CA ASP A 385 -20.92 -7.07 -15.20
C ASP A 385 -20.20 -7.83 -14.07
N TYR A 386 -18.97 -7.42 -13.76
CA TYR A 386 -18.21 -8.00 -12.65
C TYR A 386 -18.86 -7.74 -11.28
N PHE A 387 -19.31 -6.50 -11.03
CA PHE A 387 -20.07 -6.13 -9.84
C PHE A 387 -21.34 -7.00 -9.70
N VAL A 388 -22.14 -7.14 -10.76
CA VAL A 388 -23.34 -7.99 -10.78
C VAL A 388 -22.98 -9.48 -10.62
N LYS A 389 -21.82 -9.95 -11.12
CA LYS A 389 -21.34 -11.33 -10.89
C LYS A 389 -21.01 -11.59 -9.42
N ILE A 390 -20.32 -10.66 -8.74
CA ILE A 390 -19.98 -10.79 -7.30
C ILE A 390 -21.25 -10.80 -6.45
N TYR A 391 -22.07 -9.75 -6.57
CA TYR A 391 -23.24 -9.55 -5.71
C TYR A 391 -24.48 -10.36 -6.15
N LYS A 392 -24.39 -11.06 -7.28
CA LYS A 392 -25.42 -11.99 -7.82
C LYS A 392 -26.79 -11.30 -7.94
N SER A 393 -27.86 -12.09 -7.84
CA SER A 393 -29.26 -11.64 -7.90
C SER A 393 -29.72 -10.75 -6.72
N VAL A 394 -28.82 -10.39 -5.79
CA VAL A 394 -29.10 -9.40 -4.75
C VAL A 394 -29.17 -8.00 -5.35
N VAL A 395 -28.33 -7.69 -6.36
CA VAL A 395 -28.28 -6.36 -6.99
C VAL A 395 -29.04 -6.32 -8.33
N LYS A 396 -29.71 -5.19 -8.61
CA LYS A 396 -30.50 -4.98 -9.83
C LYS A 396 -30.27 -3.58 -10.41
N PRO A 397 -30.00 -3.42 -11.71
CA PRO A 397 -29.79 -2.10 -12.31
C PRO A 397 -31.12 -1.32 -12.37
N LEU A 398 -31.07 -0.08 -11.90
CA LEU A 398 -32.16 0.89 -11.96
C LEU A 398 -31.99 1.73 -13.23
N SER A 399 -32.95 1.67 -14.15
CA SER A 399 -32.86 2.36 -15.44
C SER A 399 -33.07 3.87 -15.33
N LEU A 400 -32.52 4.64 -16.29
CA LEU A 400 -32.67 6.10 -16.30
C LEU A 400 -34.14 6.53 -16.36
N ASP A 401 -35.01 5.79 -17.05
CA ASP A 401 -36.44 6.09 -17.12
C ASP A 401 -37.18 5.80 -15.80
N ALA A 402 -36.75 4.77 -15.05
CA ALA A 402 -37.26 4.52 -13.70
C ALA A 402 -36.91 5.66 -12.73
N ALA A 403 -35.71 6.27 -12.85
CA ALA A 403 -35.36 7.46 -12.07
C ALA A 403 -36.10 8.73 -12.51
N LYS A 404 -36.45 8.89 -13.79
CA LYS A 404 -37.29 10.03 -14.25
C LYS A 404 -38.66 10.06 -13.56
N LEU A 405 -39.26 8.89 -13.29
CA LEU A 405 -40.52 8.80 -12.53
C LEU A 405 -40.37 9.32 -11.10
N ALA A 406 -39.23 9.05 -10.44
CA ALA A 406 -38.93 9.58 -9.11
C ALA A 406 -38.84 11.12 -9.14
N TYR A 407 -38.15 11.71 -10.12
CA TYR A 407 -38.05 13.17 -10.27
C TYR A 407 -39.41 13.83 -10.54
N ALA A 408 -40.26 13.18 -11.35
CA ALA A 408 -41.63 13.63 -11.60
C ALA A 408 -42.50 13.61 -10.33
N SER A 409 -42.28 12.66 -9.41
CA SER A 409 -43.07 12.55 -8.18
C SER A 409 -42.78 13.68 -7.16
N GLU A 410 -41.50 14.03 -6.93
CA GLU A 410 -41.17 15.13 -6.02
C GLU A 410 -41.62 16.49 -6.58
N THR A 411 -41.53 16.68 -7.91
CA THR A 411 -42.03 17.91 -8.55
C THR A 411 -43.55 18.02 -8.52
N SER A 412 -44.31 16.92 -8.65
CA SER A 412 -45.77 16.97 -8.46
C SER A 412 -46.14 17.28 -7.01
N SER A 413 -45.46 16.68 -6.02
CA SER A 413 -45.76 16.88 -4.60
C SER A 413 -45.53 18.32 -4.09
N SER A 414 -44.60 19.05 -4.70
CA SER A 414 -44.25 20.43 -4.32
C SER A 414 -45.11 21.51 -4.97
N VAL A 415 -45.74 21.22 -6.12
CA VAL A 415 -46.68 22.15 -6.78
C VAL A 415 -48.07 22.13 -6.12
N SER A 416 -48.53 20.97 -5.64
CA SER A 416 -49.88 20.82 -5.04
C SER A 416 -50.12 21.65 -3.76
N GLN A 417 -49.10 22.25 -3.15
CA GLN A 417 -49.24 23.09 -1.95
C GLN A 417 -49.28 24.61 -2.23
N ARG A 418 -49.22 25.08 -3.49
CA ARG A 418 -49.17 26.53 -3.81
C ARG A 418 -50.30 27.06 -4.70
N LEU A 419 -51.30 26.25 -5.05
CA LEU A 419 -52.36 26.63 -6.01
C LEU A 419 -53.80 26.39 -5.48
N LEU A 420 -54.04 26.70 -4.21
CA LEU A 420 -55.37 26.69 -3.58
C LEU A 420 -55.76 28.01 -2.89
N THR A 421 -55.39 29.15 -3.50
CA THR A 421 -55.96 30.48 -3.20
C THR A 421 -56.15 31.31 -4.47
N SER A 422 -57.13 32.23 -4.45
CA SER A 422 -57.40 33.28 -5.48
C SER A 422 -57.75 32.86 -6.93
N THR A 423 -59.00 32.42 -7.11
CA THR A 423 -59.99 33.07 -8.01
C THR A 423 -59.66 33.50 -9.47
N SER A 424 -60.03 32.62 -10.42
CA SER A 424 -61.07 32.85 -11.46
C SER A 424 -60.95 33.89 -12.62
N LYS A 425 -61.26 33.41 -13.86
CA LYS A 425 -61.57 34.14 -15.13
C LYS A 425 -60.34 34.87 -15.78
N ILE A 426 -60.22 35.19 -17.09
CA ILE A 426 -61.09 35.33 -18.29
C ILE A 426 -60.37 34.84 -19.59
N PHE A 427 -61.12 34.26 -20.54
CA PHE A 427 -60.96 34.10 -22.04
C PHE A 427 -59.62 33.80 -22.80
N LYS A 428 -59.84 33.26 -24.02
CA LYS A 428 -58.97 33.05 -25.22
C LYS A 428 -59.46 34.01 -26.35
N PRO A 429 -58.88 34.07 -27.59
CA PRO A 429 -57.50 33.80 -28.11
C PRO A 429 -56.98 34.88 -29.14
N SER A 430 -55.83 34.61 -29.79
CA SER A 430 -55.59 34.65 -31.27
C SER A 430 -54.53 35.59 -31.92
N ASN A 431 -53.85 34.99 -32.92
CA ASN A 431 -53.32 35.49 -34.21
C ASN A 431 -52.13 36.46 -34.41
N GLN A 432 -51.27 36.03 -35.37
CA GLN A 432 -50.51 36.78 -36.41
C GLN A 432 -49.37 37.75 -35.96
N SER A 433 -48.10 37.52 -36.35
CA SER A 433 -47.40 37.84 -37.64
C SER A 433 -46.78 39.28 -37.63
N SER A 434 -45.70 39.67 -38.32
CA SER A 434 -44.74 39.03 -39.28
C SER A 434 -43.63 40.05 -39.68
N HIS A 435 -42.54 39.61 -40.35
CA HIS A 435 -41.49 40.45 -41.01
C HIS A 435 -40.58 41.29 -40.05
N GLU A 436 -39.35 41.77 -40.36
CA GLU A 436 -38.47 41.62 -41.54
C GLU A 436 -36.94 41.76 -41.22
N SER A 437 -36.09 41.87 -42.25
CA SER A 437 -34.62 42.13 -42.25
C SER A 437 -34.32 43.20 -43.36
N PRO A 438 -33.09 43.62 -43.81
CA PRO A 438 -31.73 43.06 -43.60
C PRO A 438 -30.49 44.04 -43.58
N ASN A 439 -29.28 43.46 -43.43
CA ASN A 439 -27.92 43.74 -44.01
C ASN A 439 -27.35 45.14 -44.34
N ILE A 440 -26.03 45.32 -44.08
CA ILE A 440 -24.87 45.69 -44.98
C ILE A 440 -23.62 46.04 -44.10
N ASN A 441 -22.43 45.39 -44.17
CA ASN A 441 -21.25 45.45 -45.11
C ASN A 441 -20.39 46.76 -44.99
N THR A 442 -19.04 46.90 -45.12
CA THR A 442 -17.90 46.17 -45.80
C THR A 442 -16.46 46.47 -45.20
N SER A 443 -15.38 45.76 -45.66
CA SER A 443 -13.93 46.16 -45.85
C SER A 443 -13.03 46.70 -44.67
N ALA A 444 -11.73 46.39 -44.40
CA ALA A 444 -10.45 46.08 -45.15
C ALA A 444 -9.54 47.34 -45.42
N THR A 445 -8.17 47.40 -45.46
CA THR A 445 -7.01 46.43 -45.58
C THR A 445 -5.61 47.07 -45.24
N ILE A 446 -4.47 46.33 -45.29
CA ILE A 446 -3.02 46.76 -45.54
C ILE A 446 -2.18 47.44 -44.39
N ALA A 447 -0.81 47.51 -44.32
CA ALA A 447 0.35 46.57 -44.50
C ALA A 447 1.76 47.21 -44.09
N GLU A 448 2.85 46.40 -43.99
CA GLU A 448 4.34 46.73 -44.10
C GLU A 448 5.07 47.65 -43.05
N ALA A 449 6.43 47.72 -42.82
CA ALA A 449 7.69 47.08 -43.31
C ALA A 449 8.91 47.16 -42.28
N HIS A 450 10.14 46.71 -42.65
CA HIS A 450 11.43 46.67 -41.87
C HIS A 450 12.54 47.62 -42.42
N PRO A 451 13.68 47.92 -41.70
CA PRO A 451 15.03 47.43 -42.10
C PRO A 451 16.17 47.29 -40.99
N PHE A 452 17.41 47.02 -41.45
CA PHE A 452 18.71 46.68 -40.76
C PHE A 452 19.47 47.88 -40.07
N SER A 453 20.73 47.87 -39.51
CA SER A 453 21.95 47.00 -39.62
C SER A 453 23.10 47.26 -38.58
N LYS A 454 24.01 46.28 -38.33
CA LYS A 454 25.50 46.32 -38.00
C LYS A 454 26.00 47.18 -36.78
N SER A 455 27.23 47.12 -36.20
CA SER A 455 28.57 46.51 -36.46
C SER A 455 29.41 46.20 -35.15
N ARG A 456 30.69 45.74 -35.30
CA ARG A 456 31.76 45.41 -34.27
C ARG A 456 32.78 46.60 -34.10
N PRO A 457 33.94 46.60 -33.35
CA PRO A 457 34.88 45.51 -32.97
C PRO A 457 35.73 45.58 -31.63
N GLN A 458 36.49 44.49 -31.31
CA GLN A 458 37.87 44.38 -30.70
C GLN A 458 38.29 45.14 -29.40
N ASN A 459 39.34 44.80 -28.61
CA ASN A 459 40.39 43.74 -28.56
C ASN A 459 40.80 43.47 -27.06
N VAL A 460 41.61 42.47 -26.66
CA VAL A 460 43.10 42.41 -26.65
C VAL A 460 43.60 40.98 -26.25
N HIS A 461 44.76 40.55 -26.74
CA HIS A 461 45.46 39.30 -26.33
C HIS A 461 46.41 39.46 -25.13
N ASN A 462 46.55 38.42 -24.28
CA ASN A 462 47.85 37.81 -23.89
C ASN A 462 47.78 36.92 -22.62
N LYS A 463 47.37 35.65 -22.74
CA LYS A 463 47.70 34.56 -21.76
C LYS A 463 47.97 33.17 -22.39
N GLN A 464 48.05 33.06 -23.72
CA GLN A 464 48.28 31.79 -24.41
C GLN A 464 49.76 31.39 -24.49
N LYS A 465 50.36 30.96 -23.36
CA LYS A 465 51.57 30.10 -23.39
C LYS A 465 51.85 29.21 -22.18
N MET A 466 51.19 29.42 -21.03
CA MET A 466 51.31 28.52 -19.86
C MET A 466 50.16 27.51 -19.69
N ALA A 467 49.08 27.62 -20.49
CA ALA A 467 47.91 26.73 -20.39
C ALA A 467 48.06 25.38 -21.12
N LEU A 468 49.17 25.16 -21.86
CA LEU A 468 49.35 24.01 -22.76
C LEU A 468 49.75 22.70 -22.07
N THR A 469 50.11 22.72 -20.79
CA THR A 469 50.59 21.54 -20.05
C THR A 469 49.57 21.01 -19.01
N ILE A 470 48.58 21.82 -18.61
CA ILE A 470 47.58 21.43 -17.59
C ILE A 470 46.30 20.85 -18.22
N GLY A 471 46.01 21.16 -19.49
CA GLY A 471 44.80 20.75 -20.21
C GLY A 471 44.66 19.25 -20.55
N LYS A 472 45.48 18.35 -19.98
CA LYS A 472 45.45 16.90 -20.25
C LYS A 472 45.16 16.00 -19.05
N LEU A 473 44.98 16.55 -17.84
CA LEU A 473 44.78 15.76 -16.61
C LEU A 473 43.52 16.10 -15.79
N VAL A 474 42.66 17.01 -16.27
CA VAL A 474 41.39 17.36 -15.60
C VAL A 474 40.21 17.25 -16.57
N ASN A 475 39.91 16.02 -17.00
CA ASN A 475 38.54 15.64 -17.41
C ASN A 475 38.38 14.12 -17.56
N PRO A 476 37.46 13.52 -16.79
CA PRO A 476 36.46 12.66 -17.43
C PRO A 476 35.01 12.93 -16.96
N LEU A 477 34.76 14.04 -16.25
CA LEU A 477 33.44 14.36 -15.69
C LEU A 477 32.57 15.28 -16.59
N VAL A 478 33.17 16.06 -17.50
CA VAL A 478 32.43 16.97 -18.39
C VAL A 478 32.23 16.35 -19.78
N ASN A 479 31.46 15.24 -19.89
CA ASN A 479 30.87 14.84 -21.18
C ASN A 479 29.65 13.89 -21.14
N LYS A 480 28.83 13.91 -20.08
CA LYS A 480 27.45 13.40 -20.13
C LYS A 480 26.49 14.57 -20.08
N LYS A 481 25.78 14.86 -21.18
CA LYS A 481 24.78 15.94 -21.20
C LYS A 481 23.52 15.50 -20.44
N VAL A 482 22.83 16.45 -19.80
CA VAL A 482 21.44 16.23 -19.37
C VAL A 482 20.62 15.87 -20.60
N VAL A 483 19.78 14.83 -20.50
CA VAL A 483 18.88 14.46 -21.59
C VAL A 483 17.84 15.57 -21.75
N ILE A 484 17.99 16.34 -22.83
CA ILE A 484 17.00 17.32 -23.26
C ILE A 484 15.95 16.57 -24.08
N ILE A 485 14.78 16.39 -23.51
CA ILE A 485 13.64 15.74 -24.15
C ILE A 485 12.94 16.80 -25.02
N ARG A 486 12.73 16.50 -26.31
CA ARG A 486 12.01 17.39 -27.23
C ARG A 486 10.55 17.52 -26.79
N GLU A 487 9.91 18.68 -26.99
CA GLU A 487 8.49 18.86 -26.63
C GLU A 487 7.59 17.94 -27.47
N GLU A 488 8.03 17.64 -28.70
CA GLU A 488 7.42 16.69 -29.63
C GLU A 488 7.43 15.24 -29.12
N GLN A 489 8.28 14.91 -28.14
CA GLN A 489 8.33 13.61 -27.47
C GLN A 489 7.46 13.55 -26.19
N LEU A 490 6.68 14.60 -25.89
CA LEU A 490 5.86 14.71 -24.67
C LEU A 490 4.38 15.01 -24.97
N THR A 491 3.50 14.09 -24.58
CA THR A 491 2.07 14.38 -24.41
C THR A 491 1.84 14.95 -23.02
N ILE A 492 1.37 16.20 -22.92
CA ILE A 492 0.96 16.81 -21.64
C ILE A 492 -0.52 16.48 -21.40
N GLY A 493 -0.81 15.77 -20.31
CA GLY A 493 -2.16 15.36 -19.90
C GLY A 493 -2.75 16.22 -18.79
N LYS A 494 -3.58 15.62 -17.93
CA LYS A 494 -4.28 16.32 -16.82
C LYS A 494 -3.32 16.84 -15.75
N LEU A 495 -3.70 17.93 -15.10
CA LEU A 495 -3.06 18.37 -13.85
C LEU A 495 -3.25 17.29 -12.77
N LEU A 496 -2.17 16.86 -12.13
CA LEU A 496 -2.17 15.94 -10.99
C LEU A 496 -2.20 16.68 -9.65
N GLY A 497 -1.55 17.85 -9.58
CA GLY A 497 -1.54 18.69 -8.39
C GLY A 497 -0.85 20.03 -8.63
N GLU A 498 -1.13 20.97 -7.73
CA GLU A 498 -0.48 22.27 -7.64
C GLU A 498 -0.06 22.52 -6.19
N GLY A 499 1.17 22.99 -5.98
CA GLY A 499 1.70 23.28 -4.66
C GLY A 499 2.81 24.33 -4.68
N ASN A 500 3.44 24.56 -3.52
CA ASN A 500 4.45 25.61 -3.35
C ASN A 500 5.61 25.56 -4.36
N PHE A 501 5.87 24.37 -4.93
CA PHE A 501 6.97 24.10 -5.85
C PHE A 501 6.58 24.04 -7.33
N GLY A 502 5.32 24.35 -7.68
CA GLY A 502 4.83 24.40 -9.06
C GLY A 502 3.62 23.50 -9.33
N LYS A 503 3.29 23.36 -10.62
CA LYS A 503 2.24 22.48 -11.13
C LYS A 503 2.84 21.16 -11.61
N VAL A 504 2.21 20.04 -11.29
CA VAL A 504 2.59 18.72 -11.80
C VAL A 504 1.48 18.19 -12.68
N TYR A 505 1.81 17.87 -13.94
CA TYR A 505 0.88 17.26 -14.88
C TYR A 505 1.22 15.78 -15.07
N ALA A 506 0.22 14.97 -15.37
CA ALA A 506 0.43 13.66 -15.97
C ALA A 506 0.92 13.88 -17.42
N GLY A 507 1.69 12.93 -17.94
CA GLY A 507 2.04 12.91 -19.34
C GLY A 507 2.57 11.57 -19.79
N GLU A 508 2.92 11.53 -21.07
CA GLU A 508 3.56 10.38 -21.73
C GLU A 508 4.84 10.86 -22.39
N TYR A 509 5.92 10.12 -22.23
CA TYR A 509 7.21 10.36 -22.87
C TYR A 509 7.52 9.25 -23.86
N GLN A 510 7.78 9.61 -25.12
CA GLN A 510 8.20 8.66 -26.14
C GLN A 510 9.72 8.71 -26.36
N ASP A 511 10.41 7.58 -26.22
CA ASP A 511 11.84 7.47 -26.49
C ASP A 511 12.15 7.39 -28.01
N GLU A 512 13.45 7.39 -28.35
CA GLU A 512 13.90 7.36 -29.74
C GLU A 512 13.72 5.99 -30.42
N HIS A 513 13.26 4.98 -29.68
CA HIS A 513 12.86 3.66 -30.20
C HIS A 513 11.34 3.53 -30.33
N GLY A 514 10.58 4.58 -29.98
CA GLY A 514 9.12 4.63 -30.06
C GLY A 514 8.39 4.14 -28.80
N SER A 515 9.11 3.71 -27.76
CA SER A 515 8.52 3.21 -26.51
C SER A 515 7.91 4.35 -25.71
N VAL A 516 6.69 4.15 -25.18
CA VAL A 516 5.94 5.18 -24.45
C VAL A 516 5.92 4.89 -22.95
N TYR A 517 6.37 5.85 -22.14
CA TYR A 517 6.44 5.75 -20.68
C TYR A 517 5.49 6.76 -20.01
N PRO A 518 4.71 6.37 -18.99
CA PRO A 518 3.94 7.31 -18.19
C PRO A 518 4.86 8.13 -17.30
N VAL A 519 4.73 9.45 -17.36
CA VAL A 519 5.62 10.41 -16.69
C VAL A 519 4.86 11.48 -15.88
N ALA A 520 5.50 11.95 -14.82
CA ALA A 520 5.12 13.17 -14.13
C ALA A 520 5.90 14.35 -14.74
N LEU A 521 5.18 15.39 -15.14
CA LEU A 521 5.71 16.61 -15.76
C LEU A 521 5.62 17.75 -14.76
N LYS A 522 6.67 17.95 -13.96
CA LYS A 522 6.74 19.04 -12.98
C LYS A 522 7.17 20.34 -13.67
N VAL A 523 6.27 21.32 -13.71
CA VAL A 523 6.53 22.69 -14.17
C VAL A 523 7.40 23.40 -13.14
N LEU A 524 8.60 23.78 -13.54
CA LEU A 524 9.47 24.62 -12.71
C LEU A 524 8.94 26.06 -12.73
N LYS A 525 8.99 26.75 -11.58
CA LYS A 525 8.59 28.16 -11.48
C LYS A 525 9.58 29.03 -12.26
N ALA A 526 9.07 29.81 -13.20
CA ALA A 526 9.89 30.64 -14.08
C ALA A 526 10.53 31.81 -13.32
N SER A 527 11.79 31.66 -12.91
CA SER A 527 12.64 32.81 -12.57
C SER A 527 12.94 33.62 -13.84
N MET A 528 12.85 34.95 -13.73
CA MET A 528 13.06 35.87 -14.85
C MET A 528 14.54 36.12 -15.16
N ASP A 529 15.47 35.77 -14.28
CA ASP A 529 16.89 35.99 -14.51
C ASP A 529 17.57 34.86 -15.32
N SER A 530 18.77 35.14 -15.81
CA SER A 530 19.61 34.21 -16.56
C SER A 530 20.45 33.27 -15.67
N ARG A 531 20.58 33.58 -14.38
CA ARG A 531 21.44 32.87 -13.42
C ARG A 531 20.74 31.62 -12.87
N SER A 532 19.49 31.80 -12.45
CA SER A 532 18.57 30.74 -12.02
C SER A 532 18.40 29.67 -13.10
N LYS A 533 18.36 30.07 -14.39
CA LYS A 533 18.24 29.13 -15.52
C LYS A 533 19.46 28.24 -15.72
N GLU A 534 20.63 28.63 -15.20
CA GLU A 534 21.84 27.80 -15.22
C GLU A 534 21.99 26.98 -13.93
N GLU A 535 21.62 27.54 -12.77
CA GLU A 535 21.51 26.80 -11.50
C GLU A 535 20.51 25.64 -11.62
N MET A 536 19.35 25.88 -12.24
CA MET A 536 18.31 24.89 -12.54
C MET A 536 18.79 23.75 -13.47
N LYS A 537 19.71 24.02 -14.41
CA LYS A 537 20.34 22.98 -15.24
C LYS A 537 21.35 22.16 -14.45
N LYS A 538 22.15 22.79 -13.59
CA LYS A 538 23.08 22.09 -12.69
C LYS A 538 22.32 21.17 -11.74
N GLU A 539 21.20 21.64 -11.19
CA GLU A 539 20.31 20.86 -10.36
C GLU A 539 19.76 19.63 -11.10
N ALA A 540 19.14 19.83 -12.26
CA ALA A 540 18.66 18.73 -13.10
C ALA A 540 19.79 17.76 -13.54
N PHE A 541 21.02 18.25 -13.70
CA PHE A 541 22.20 17.43 -13.97
C PHE A 541 22.57 16.55 -12.77
N VAL A 542 22.66 17.10 -11.55
CA VAL A 542 23.01 16.30 -10.37
C VAL A 542 21.90 15.30 -10.03
N MET A 543 20.63 15.71 -10.16
CA MET A 543 19.48 14.80 -10.02
C MET A 543 19.49 13.66 -11.03
N LYS A 544 20.01 13.87 -12.25
CA LYS A 544 20.13 12.82 -13.29
C LYS A 544 21.09 11.69 -12.88
N GLU A 545 22.10 12.01 -12.07
CA GLU A 545 23.10 11.07 -11.54
C GLU A 545 22.69 10.39 -10.22
N LEU A 546 21.49 10.70 -9.70
CA LEU A 546 20.86 9.98 -8.58
C LEU A 546 20.05 8.80 -9.11
N THR A 547 20.64 7.61 -9.05
CA THR A 547 19.99 6.33 -9.40
C THR A 547 19.96 5.43 -8.17
N HIS A 548 18.78 5.30 -7.56
CA HIS A 548 18.54 4.47 -6.38
C HIS A 548 17.05 4.04 -6.34
N PRO A 549 16.72 2.80 -5.91
CA PRO A 549 15.32 2.31 -5.92
C PRO A 549 14.32 3.20 -5.15
N CYS A 550 14.74 3.80 -4.02
CA CYS A 550 13.89 4.69 -3.21
C CYS A 550 13.88 6.17 -3.64
N ILE A 551 14.32 6.53 -4.85
CA ILE A 551 14.41 7.94 -5.31
C ILE A 551 13.67 8.09 -6.65
N VAL A 552 12.87 9.15 -6.80
CA VAL A 552 12.14 9.42 -8.05
C VAL A 552 13.10 9.66 -9.21
N ARG A 553 13.08 8.78 -10.21
CA ARG A 553 13.93 8.82 -11.40
C ARG A 553 13.61 10.02 -12.29
N LEU A 554 14.66 10.76 -12.69
CA LEU A 554 14.59 11.82 -13.69
C LEU A 554 14.94 11.28 -15.10
N TYR A 555 13.96 11.26 -16.00
CA TYR A 555 14.18 10.94 -17.41
C TYR A 555 14.92 12.06 -18.14
N GLY A 556 14.59 13.32 -17.86
CA GLY A 556 15.26 14.47 -18.44
C GLY A 556 14.56 15.79 -18.13
N VAL A 557 14.90 16.82 -18.88
CA VAL A 557 14.18 18.10 -18.88
C VAL A 557 13.71 18.45 -20.29
N SER A 558 12.58 19.14 -20.40
CA SER A 558 12.03 19.61 -21.66
C SER A 558 11.66 21.09 -21.53
N GLN A 559 11.72 21.85 -22.63
CA GLN A 559 11.24 23.23 -22.67
C GLN A 559 9.87 23.24 -23.36
N SER A 560 8.80 23.49 -22.60
CA SER A 560 7.46 23.55 -23.17
C SER A 560 7.13 24.96 -23.66
N ARG A 561 6.71 25.07 -24.93
CA ARG A 561 6.03 26.26 -25.47
C ARG A 561 4.61 26.34 -24.92
N LYS A 562 3.90 25.21 -24.82
CA LYS A 562 2.50 25.14 -24.33
C LYS A 562 2.32 25.70 -22.92
N LEU A 563 3.28 25.44 -22.02
CA LEU A 563 3.27 25.91 -20.62
C LEU A 563 4.25 27.07 -20.35
N ASN A 564 4.92 27.59 -21.39
CA ASN A 564 5.93 28.65 -21.33
C ASN A 564 6.97 28.48 -20.20
N SER A 565 7.41 27.25 -19.94
CA SER A 565 8.35 26.93 -18.85
C SER A 565 9.11 25.63 -19.10
N THR A 566 10.17 25.42 -18.32
CA THR A 566 10.93 24.17 -18.27
C THR A 566 10.18 23.13 -17.43
N LEU A 567 10.09 21.91 -17.97
CA LEU A 567 9.49 20.75 -17.32
C LEU A 567 10.60 19.79 -16.86
N MET A 568 10.49 19.27 -15.65
CA MET A 568 11.19 18.04 -15.27
C MET A 568 10.32 16.85 -15.66
N VAL A 569 10.92 15.88 -16.36
CA VAL A 569 10.25 14.64 -16.78
C VAL A 569 10.66 13.52 -15.84
N GLN A 570 9.76 13.16 -14.93
CA GLN A 570 9.98 12.19 -13.85
C GLN A 570 9.11 10.95 -14.05
N GLU A 571 9.41 9.84 -13.35
CA GLU A 571 8.50 8.69 -13.33
C GLU A 571 7.15 9.02 -12.67
N LEU A 572 6.05 8.48 -13.22
CA LEU A 572 4.72 8.71 -12.69
C LEU A 572 4.39 7.73 -11.55
N LEU A 573 4.26 8.25 -10.34
CA LEU A 573 3.89 7.48 -9.14
C LEU A 573 2.39 7.65 -8.84
N SER A 574 1.61 6.68 -9.31
CA SER A 574 0.14 6.80 -9.42
C SER A 574 -0.63 6.78 -8.11
N MET A 575 0.01 6.47 -6.97
CA MET A 575 -0.66 6.48 -5.66
C MET A 575 -0.59 7.83 -4.94
N GLY A 576 0.12 8.82 -5.48
CA GLY A 576 0.25 10.14 -4.87
C GLY A 576 1.20 10.14 -3.66
N SER A 577 0.97 11.06 -2.72
CA SER A 577 1.84 11.24 -1.56
C SER A 577 1.50 10.28 -0.41
N LEU A 578 2.53 9.92 0.37
CA LEU A 578 2.38 9.11 1.57
C LEU A 578 1.52 9.82 2.62
N VAL A 579 1.59 11.15 2.76
CA VAL A 579 0.74 11.88 3.73
C VAL A 579 -0.75 11.84 3.35
N ASP A 580 -1.09 11.81 2.07
CA ASP A 580 -2.49 11.67 1.63
C ASP A 580 -2.98 10.23 1.80
N TYR A 581 -2.13 9.24 1.50
CA TYR A 581 -2.41 7.82 1.75
C TYR A 581 -2.68 7.55 3.24
N LEU A 582 -1.78 8.02 4.12
CA LEU A 582 -1.87 7.90 5.59
C LEU A 582 -3.15 8.52 6.18
N LYS A 583 -3.70 9.56 5.55
CA LYS A 583 -4.95 10.22 5.97
C LYS A 583 -6.22 9.52 5.48
N THR A 584 -6.13 8.77 4.37
CA THR A 584 -7.29 8.22 3.66
C THR A 584 -7.53 6.73 3.90
N HIS A 585 -6.50 5.98 4.30
CA HIS A 585 -6.57 4.51 4.43
C HIS A 585 -6.71 4.04 5.89
N VAL A 586 -7.14 2.79 6.09
CA VAL A 586 -7.46 2.25 7.42
C VAL A 586 -6.17 1.97 8.21
N LYS A 587 -6.04 2.64 9.37
CA LYS A 587 -4.81 2.64 10.19
C LYS A 587 -4.27 1.24 10.55
N ASN A 588 -5.14 0.26 10.76
CA ASN A 588 -4.72 -1.10 11.12
C ASN A 588 -4.03 -1.84 9.95
N GLN A 589 -4.47 -1.60 8.71
CA GLN A 589 -3.89 -2.22 7.51
C GLN A 589 -2.50 -1.65 7.18
N MET A 590 -2.25 -0.37 7.50
CA MET A 590 -0.99 0.30 7.18
C MET A 590 0.15 0.02 8.18
N ARG A 591 -0.15 -0.35 9.42
CA ARG A 591 0.86 -0.52 10.50
C ARG A 591 2.04 -1.44 10.13
N PRO A 592 1.85 -2.62 9.50
CA PRO A 592 2.97 -3.49 9.11
C PRO A 592 3.94 -2.84 8.10
N LEU A 593 3.49 -1.82 7.37
CA LEU A 593 4.26 -1.12 6.33
C LEU A 593 5.08 0.05 6.91
N PHE A 594 4.82 0.49 8.14
CA PHE A 594 5.51 1.66 8.73
C PHE A 594 7.03 1.46 8.82
N SER A 595 7.49 0.30 9.32
CA SER A 595 8.92 0.00 9.38
C SER A 595 9.54 -0.18 7.98
N LEU A 596 8.77 -0.71 7.02
CA LEU A 596 9.18 -0.86 5.62
C LEU A 596 9.34 0.48 4.88
N TRP A 597 8.44 1.44 5.10
CA TRP A 597 8.58 2.80 4.55
C TRP A 597 9.75 3.54 5.20
N VAL A 598 9.88 3.47 6.53
CA VAL A 598 11.02 4.07 7.25
C VAL A 598 12.36 3.50 6.78
N THR A 599 12.47 2.17 6.63
CA THR A 599 13.67 1.52 6.07
C THR A 599 13.98 2.02 4.65
N GLN A 600 12.99 2.18 3.79
CA GLN A 600 13.20 2.70 2.42
C GLN A 600 13.66 4.15 2.40
N ILE A 601 13.06 5.02 3.23
CA ILE A 601 13.46 6.44 3.33
C ILE A 601 14.92 6.52 3.81
N VAL A 602 15.33 5.76 4.83
CA VAL A 602 16.72 5.76 5.32
C VAL A 602 17.70 5.27 4.25
N HIS A 603 17.37 4.23 3.46
CA HIS A 603 18.24 3.81 2.35
C HIS A 603 18.39 4.89 1.27
N GLY A 604 17.29 5.53 0.86
CA GLY A 604 17.33 6.64 -0.11
C GLY A 604 18.13 7.83 0.39
N MET A 605 17.90 8.26 1.64
CA MET A 605 18.63 9.37 2.24
C MET A 605 20.10 9.04 2.53
N ALA A 606 20.46 7.79 2.87
CA ALA A 606 21.85 7.36 3.00
C ALA A 606 22.59 7.39 1.64
N TYR A 607 21.90 7.07 0.54
CA TYR A 607 22.42 7.24 -0.81
C TYR A 607 22.65 8.71 -1.14
N MET A 608 21.71 9.60 -0.81
CA MET A 608 21.82 11.05 -1.03
C MET A 608 22.94 11.67 -0.18
N GLU A 609 23.05 11.30 1.10
CA GLU A 609 24.15 11.71 1.98
C GLU A 609 25.53 11.28 1.43
N LYS A 610 25.65 10.04 0.94
CA LYS A 610 26.85 9.52 0.27
C LYS A 610 27.16 10.22 -1.07
N LYS A 611 26.17 10.85 -1.70
CA LYS A 611 26.30 11.69 -2.90
C LYS A 611 26.48 13.18 -2.58
N HIS A 612 26.65 13.54 -1.30
CA HIS A 612 26.75 14.92 -0.80
C HIS A 612 25.56 15.81 -1.22
N PHE A 613 24.38 15.21 -1.24
CA PHE A 613 23.13 15.81 -1.67
C PHE A 613 22.19 16.00 -0.45
N ILE A 614 21.72 17.22 -0.24
CA ILE A 614 20.91 17.63 0.93
C ILE A 614 19.51 17.97 0.45
N HIS A 615 18.48 17.27 0.93
CA HIS A 615 17.10 17.33 0.43
C HIS A 615 16.34 18.60 0.85
N ARG A 616 16.58 19.14 2.06
CA ARG A 616 16.02 20.39 2.62
C ARG A 616 14.51 20.39 2.94
N ASP A 617 13.67 19.69 2.17
CA ASP A 617 12.23 19.52 2.43
C ASP A 617 11.82 18.04 2.51
N LEU A 618 12.46 17.26 3.38
CA LEU A 618 12.09 15.86 3.61
C LEU A 618 10.86 15.78 4.55
N ALA A 619 9.73 15.36 3.99
CA ALA A 619 8.43 15.28 4.66
C ALA A 619 7.54 14.22 3.99
N ALA A 620 6.51 13.70 4.67
CA ALA A 620 5.63 12.66 4.09
C ALA A 620 4.82 13.11 2.86
N ARG A 621 4.72 14.43 2.60
CA ARG A 621 4.22 15.02 1.33
C ARG A 621 5.15 14.75 0.13
N ASN A 622 6.45 14.66 0.36
CA ASN A 622 7.50 14.48 -0.64
C ASN A 622 8.05 13.04 -0.63
N ILE A 623 7.29 12.12 -0.02
CA ILE A 623 7.42 10.69 -0.22
C ILE A 623 6.26 10.26 -1.09
N LEU A 624 6.53 9.88 -2.34
CA LEU A 624 5.52 9.41 -3.28
C LEU A 624 5.45 7.87 -3.26
N MET A 625 4.26 7.32 -3.42
CA MET A 625 4.03 5.88 -3.35
C MET A 625 3.96 5.28 -4.76
N GLN A 626 4.76 4.22 -4.99
CA GLN A 626 4.65 3.37 -6.17
C GLN A 626 3.61 2.26 -5.92
N SER A 627 3.65 1.68 -4.72
CA SER A 627 2.70 0.67 -4.23
C SER A 627 2.53 0.79 -2.71
N ASN A 628 1.72 -0.08 -2.12
CA ASN A 628 1.61 -0.23 -0.67
C ASN A 628 2.99 -0.47 -0.02
N SER A 629 3.82 -1.30 -0.66
CA SER A 629 5.11 -1.77 -0.16
C SER A 629 6.31 -0.94 -0.65
N ARG A 630 6.16 -0.13 -1.72
CA ARG A 630 7.24 0.63 -2.38
C ARG A 630 7.03 2.15 -2.34
N ILE A 631 8.00 2.88 -1.79
CA ILE A 631 8.00 4.35 -1.73
C ILE A 631 9.23 4.96 -2.41
N LYS A 632 9.12 6.20 -2.89
CA LYS A 632 10.22 6.97 -3.45
C LYS A 632 10.24 8.41 -2.95
N ILE A 633 11.42 8.88 -2.60
CA ILE A 633 11.71 10.26 -2.21
C ILE A 633 11.61 11.15 -3.45
N SER A 634 10.76 12.17 -3.41
CA SER A 634 10.48 13.13 -4.49
C SER A 634 10.96 14.54 -4.12
N ASP A 635 10.77 15.49 -5.03
CA ASP A 635 10.86 16.94 -4.78
C ASP A 635 12.19 17.51 -4.23
N PHE A 636 13.21 16.68 -4.08
CA PHE A 636 14.62 17.00 -3.87
C PHE A 636 15.27 17.84 -4.99
N GLY A 637 14.48 18.35 -5.95
CA GLY A 637 14.88 19.25 -7.04
C GLY A 637 14.57 20.72 -6.78
N LEU A 638 14.76 21.16 -5.54
CA LEU A 638 14.99 22.57 -5.15
C LEU A 638 16.13 22.63 -4.10
N SER A 639 17.06 21.67 -4.18
CA SER A 639 18.00 21.32 -3.15
C SER A 639 19.42 21.23 -3.73
N ARG A 640 20.25 22.20 -3.34
CA ARG A 640 21.51 22.50 -4.04
C ARG A 640 22.64 21.56 -3.61
N SER A 641 23.37 21.05 -4.60
CA SER A 641 24.62 20.30 -4.43
C SER A 641 25.70 21.12 -3.74
N VAL A 642 26.45 20.49 -2.83
CA VAL A 642 27.52 21.14 -2.07
C VAL A 642 28.84 21.05 -2.84
N ASP A 643 29.20 22.12 -3.56
CA ASP A 643 30.62 22.36 -3.85
C ASP A 643 31.34 22.68 -2.52
N SER A 644 32.61 22.27 -2.41
CA SER A 644 33.31 22.19 -1.12
C SER A 644 33.39 23.53 -0.38
N SER A 645 32.96 23.51 0.90
CA SER A 645 33.00 24.61 1.88
C SER A 645 32.35 25.92 1.45
N ASP A 646 31.02 26.02 1.60
CA ASP A 646 30.38 27.29 1.95
C ASP A 646 29.03 27.08 2.67
N TYR A 647 28.55 28.14 3.33
CA TYR A 647 27.28 28.18 4.07
C TYR A 647 26.16 28.73 3.18
N TYR A 648 25.04 28.00 3.07
CA TYR A 648 23.91 28.41 2.23
C TYR A 648 22.82 29.11 3.04
N VAL A 649 22.38 30.28 2.56
CA VAL A 649 21.19 31.01 3.06
C VAL A 649 20.10 30.96 1.99
N GLN A 650 18.83 30.82 2.40
CA GLN A 650 17.70 30.74 1.47
C GLN A 650 17.27 32.14 0.99
N GLN A 651 17.01 32.28 -0.32
CA GLN A 651 16.49 33.50 -0.96
C GLN A 651 15.27 33.13 -1.84
N SER A 652 14.06 33.15 -1.27
CA SER A 652 12.82 32.82 -1.99
C SER A 652 11.55 33.17 -1.21
N ASP A 653 10.57 33.81 -1.85
CA ASP A 653 9.25 34.15 -1.27
C ASP A 653 8.27 32.95 -1.19
N THR A 654 8.75 31.78 -0.77
CA THR A 654 7.93 30.57 -0.61
C THR A 654 7.55 30.32 0.84
N PRO A 655 6.32 29.85 1.15
CA PRO A 655 5.93 29.50 2.51
C PRO A 655 6.85 28.41 3.08
N ILE A 656 7.53 28.73 4.18
CA ILE A 656 8.58 27.90 4.78
C ILE A 656 7.94 26.74 5.57
N PRO A 657 8.35 25.48 5.36
CA PRO A 657 7.82 24.32 6.07
C PRO A 657 8.43 24.17 7.48
N ILE A 658 8.27 25.20 8.32
CA ILE A 658 8.94 25.39 9.61
C ILE A 658 8.89 24.15 10.53
N ALA A 659 7.76 23.44 10.55
CA ALA A 659 7.57 22.23 11.36
C ALA A 659 8.49 21.04 11.00
N TRP A 660 9.14 21.04 9.83
CA TRP A 660 10.11 20.00 9.42
C TRP A 660 11.57 20.45 9.56
N TYR A 661 11.83 21.74 9.76
CA TYR A 661 13.18 22.29 9.81
C TYR A 661 13.86 22.06 11.17
N ALA A 662 15.18 21.89 11.14
CA ALA A 662 16.02 21.79 12.33
C ALA A 662 16.27 23.17 12.97
N PRO A 663 16.61 23.26 14.27
CA PRO A 663 16.90 24.53 14.93
C PRO A 663 17.95 25.39 14.21
N GLU A 664 19.03 24.81 13.67
CA GLU A 664 20.03 25.54 12.90
C GLU A 664 19.55 25.98 11.51
N SER A 665 18.56 25.28 10.94
CA SER A 665 17.91 25.66 9.68
C SER A 665 16.90 26.80 9.88
N LEU A 666 16.26 26.86 11.06
CA LEU A 666 15.37 27.96 11.45
C LEU A 666 16.15 29.22 11.87
N LEU A 667 17.16 29.08 12.72
CA LEU A 667 17.89 30.21 13.30
C LEU A 667 18.99 30.79 12.40
N HIS A 668 19.56 29.98 11.51
CA HIS A 668 20.76 30.34 10.73
C HIS A 668 20.66 29.97 9.24
N ALA A 669 19.47 29.58 8.76
CA ALA A 669 19.24 29.04 7.41
C ALA A 669 20.15 27.84 7.04
N LYS A 670 20.77 27.17 8.01
CA LYS A 670 21.81 26.16 7.77
C LYS A 670 21.18 24.81 7.42
N PHE A 671 21.39 24.35 6.19
CA PHE A 671 20.97 23.03 5.71
C PHE A 671 22.17 22.08 5.55
N THR A 672 22.03 20.84 6.02
CA THR A 672 23.04 19.77 5.99
C THR A 672 22.33 18.40 5.98
N SER A 673 23.03 17.29 5.77
CA SER A 673 22.41 15.96 5.97
C SER A 673 21.90 15.78 7.42
N LYS A 674 22.47 16.49 8.39
CA LYS A 674 22.02 16.50 9.80
C LYS A 674 20.72 17.29 10.01
N SER A 675 20.40 18.27 9.17
CA SER A 675 19.06 18.89 9.17
C SER A 675 18.05 17.98 8.49
N ASP A 676 18.43 17.30 7.40
CA ASP A 676 17.58 16.27 6.78
C ASP A 676 17.27 15.11 7.74
N VAL A 677 18.22 14.71 8.61
CA VAL A 677 17.98 13.72 9.68
C VAL A 677 16.91 14.19 10.68
N TRP A 678 16.86 15.49 11.00
CA TRP A 678 15.80 16.05 11.84
C TRP A 678 14.44 15.99 11.12
N SER A 679 14.40 16.40 9.86
CA SER A 679 13.21 16.36 8.99
C SER A 679 12.70 14.92 8.77
N PHE A 680 13.62 13.95 8.67
CA PHE A 680 13.32 12.51 8.69
C PHE A 680 12.66 12.08 10.01
N GLY A 681 13.14 12.55 11.17
CA GLY A 681 12.49 12.29 12.45
C GLY A 681 11.03 12.79 12.48
N VAL A 682 10.77 13.97 11.91
CA VAL A 682 9.39 14.49 11.75
C VAL A 682 8.59 13.64 10.76
N THR A 683 9.20 13.20 9.65
CA THR A 683 8.58 12.30 8.67
C THR A 683 8.19 10.94 9.29
N MET A 684 9.03 10.36 10.16
CA MET A 684 8.68 9.18 10.94
C MET A 684 7.46 9.46 11.83
N TRP A 685 7.38 10.63 12.46
CA TRP A 685 6.25 10.99 13.32
C TRP A 685 4.95 11.13 12.52
N GLU A 686 4.99 11.71 11.31
CA GLU A 686 3.85 11.72 10.37
C GLU A 686 3.37 10.29 10.04
N ILE A 687 4.29 9.37 9.74
CA ILE A 687 3.96 7.96 9.46
C ILE A 687 3.24 7.32 10.66
N TYR A 688 3.85 7.37 11.84
CA TYR A 688 3.35 6.68 13.03
C TYR A 688 2.10 7.32 13.68
N THR A 689 1.76 8.58 13.34
CA THR A 689 0.47 9.21 13.68
C THR A 689 -0.63 8.98 12.63
N CYS A 690 -0.25 8.50 11.45
CA CYS A 690 -1.05 8.45 10.23
C CYS A 690 -1.46 9.85 9.72
N GLY A 691 -0.45 10.64 9.34
CA GLY A 691 -0.60 11.89 8.60
C GLY A 691 -1.14 13.06 9.44
N GLN A 692 -0.95 13.05 10.75
CA GLN A 692 -1.23 14.25 11.57
C GLN A 692 -0.23 15.36 11.24
N PHE A 693 -0.68 16.61 11.33
CA PHE A 693 0.21 17.76 11.15
C PHE A 693 1.12 17.92 12.39
N PRO A 694 2.46 18.01 12.24
CA PRO A 694 3.35 18.17 13.37
C PRO A 694 3.08 19.45 14.16
N TYR A 695 3.17 19.40 15.49
CA TYR A 695 2.84 20.48 16.43
C TYR A 695 1.37 20.95 16.40
N GLY A 696 0.49 20.32 15.61
CA GLY A 696 -0.95 20.56 15.62
C GLY A 696 -1.32 21.95 15.09
N SER A 697 -1.77 22.82 15.99
CA SER A 697 -2.18 24.21 15.70
C SER A 697 -1.25 25.27 16.31
N MET A 698 -0.04 24.88 16.72
CA MET A 698 0.96 25.79 17.30
C MET A 698 1.46 26.78 16.22
N PRO A 699 1.47 28.10 16.49
CA PRO A 699 2.10 29.10 15.62
C PRO A 699 3.57 28.81 15.33
N ASN A 700 4.07 29.26 14.18
CA ASN A 700 5.44 29.01 13.74
C ASN A 700 6.48 29.58 14.72
N GLU A 701 6.17 30.73 15.31
CA GLU A 701 6.96 31.46 16.28
C GLU A 701 7.07 30.66 17.60
N GLU A 702 5.95 30.07 18.02
CA GLU A 702 5.88 29.19 19.20
C GLU A 702 6.64 27.88 19.00
N ILE A 703 6.63 27.29 17.78
CA ILE A 703 7.42 26.09 17.47
C ILE A 703 8.91 26.35 17.70
N CYS A 704 9.43 27.50 17.24
CA CYS A 704 10.83 27.89 17.47
C CYS A 704 11.18 28.00 18.96
N GLN A 705 10.29 28.59 19.77
CA GLN A 705 10.48 28.69 21.22
C GLN A 705 10.38 27.31 21.91
N TYR A 706 9.38 26.50 21.54
CA TYR A 706 9.14 25.16 22.08
C TYR A 706 10.35 24.23 21.86
N LEU A 707 10.92 24.24 20.64
CA LEU A 707 12.12 23.47 20.31
C LEU A 707 13.36 23.94 21.08
N SER A 708 13.47 25.25 21.31
CA SER A 708 14.56 25.89 22.08
C SER A 708 14.48 25.55 23.57
N CYS A 709 13.28 25.42 24.13
CA CYS A 709 13.03 24.86 25.47
C CYS A 709 13.16 23.32 25.52
N ASN A 710 13.82 22.71 24.53
CA ASN A 710 14.00 21.27 24.34
C ASN A 710 12.69 20.43 24.24
N GLY A 711 11.56 21.06 23.94
CA GLY A 711 10.29 20.39 23.65
C GLY A 711 10.37 19.57 22.36
N ARG A 712 9.63 18.46 22.28
CA ARG A 712 9.61 17.52 21.14
C ARG A 712 8.22 16.95 20.92
N LEU A 713 7.94 16.53 19.68
CA LEU A 713 6.67 15.90 19.31
C LEU A 713 6.42 14.63 20.14
N GLN A 714 5.25 14.54 20.78
CA GLN A 714 4.89 13.44 21.69
C GLN A 714 4.88 12.07 20.99
N ARG A 715 5.23 10.99 21.71
CA ARG A 715 5.27 9.63 21.15
C ARG A 715 3.90 9.22 20.58
N PRO A 716 3.81 8.87 19.27
CA PRO A 716 2.55 8.38 18.69
C PRO A 716 2.05 7.09 19.35
N SER A 717 0.74 6.91 19.46
CA SER A 717 0.11 5.70 20.05
C SER A 717 0.19 4.44 19.16
N SER A 718 0.90 4.52 18.04
CA SER A 718 1.31 3.42 17.17
C SER A 718 2.81 3.14 17.20
N CYS A 719 3.59 3.91 17.97
CA CYS A 719 5.06 3.93 17.91
C CYS A 719 5.65 3.19 19.12
N SER A 720 6.51 2.20 18.89
CA SER A 720 7.25 1.52 19.96
C SER A 720 8.17 2.50 20.69
N SER A 721 8.57 2.21 21.94
CA SER A 721 9.57 3.03 22.64
C SER A 721 10.90 3.08 21.87
N THR A 722 11.29 1.95 21.26
CA THR A 722 12.49 1.81 20.43
C THR A 722 12.44 2.66 19.14
N VAL A 723 11.29 2.76 18.47
CA VAL A 723 11.15 3.67 17.33
C VAL A 723 11.16 5.14 17.78
N TYR A 724 10.56 5.43 18.93
CA TYR A 724 10.58 6.79 19.49
C TYR A 724 11.99 7.21 19.96
N GLU A 725 12.83 6.29 20.46
CA GLU A 725 14.26 6.53 20.69
C GLU A 725 14.99 6.97 19.41
N ILE A 726 14.61 6.41 18.25
CA ILE A 726 15.18 6.81 16.95
C ILE A 726 14.71 8.22 16.58
N MET A 727 13.42 8.54 16.75
CA MET A 727 12.89 9.90 16.55
C MET A 727 13.61 10.92 17.45
N LEU A 728 13.76 10.64 18.75
CA LEU A 728 14.47 11.50 19.71
C LEU A 728 15.95 11.69 19.35
N ARG A 729 16.64 10.66 18.86
CA ARG A 729 18.02 10.77 18.33
C ARG A 729 18.09 11.63 17.07
N CYS A 730 17.09 11.54 16.20
CA CYS A 730 16.98 12.42 15.03
C CYS A 730 16.74 13.89 15.44
N TRP A 731 16.04 14.12 16.57
CA TRP A 731 15.78 15.44 17.14
C TRP A 731 16.75 15.86 18.28
N ALA A 732 17.99 15.35 18.28
CA ALA A 732 19.01 15.91 19.15
C ALA A 732 19.25 17.39 18.78
N PHE A 733 19.35 18.28 19.78
CA PHE A 733 19.35 19.73 19.51
C PHE A 733 20.55 20.15 18.66
N ASN A 734 21.76 19.75 19.07
CA ASN A 734 22.98 19.99 18.30
C ASN A 734 23.03 19.05 17.08
N ALA A 735 23.34 19.59 15.90
CA ALA A 735 23.43 18.82 14.67
C ALA A 735 24.50 17.70 14.68
N HIS A 736 25.51 17.81 15.56
CA HIS A 736 26.56 16.79 15.70
C HIS A 736 26.12 15.56 16.50
N ASP A 737 25.17 15.72 17.43
CA ASP A 737 24.67 14.62 18.29
C ASP A 737 23.68 13.71 17.54
N ARG A 738 23.12 14.19 16.42
CA ARG A 738 22.23 13.43 15.54
C ARG A 738 23.03 12.35 14.80
N PRO A 739 22.47 11.15 14.54
CA PRO A 739 23.13 10.12 13.72
C PRO A 739 23.36 10.59 12.27
N SER A 740 24.20 9.91 11.48
CA SER A 740 24.12 10.00 10.01
C SER A 740 23.02 9.06 9.48
N PHE A 741 22.59 9.20 8.22
CA PHE A 741 21.72 8.18 7.62
C PHE A 741 22.44 6.84 7.48
N GLY A 742 23.76 6.86 7.26
CA GLY A 742 24.61 5.68 7.33
C GLY A 742 24.65 5.00 8.72
N ASP A 743 24.46 5.74 9.82
CA ASP A 743 24.32 5.18 11.17
C ASP A 743 22.89 4.73 11.46
N LEU A 744 21.89 5.43 10.94
CA LEU A 744 20.49 5.01 11.03
C LEU A 744 20.30 3.63 10.39
N LEU A 745 20.93 3.33 9.24
CA LEU A 745 20.93 1.98 8.66
C LEU A 745 21.41 0.90 9.65
N LYS A 746 22.50 1.16 10.39
CA LYS A 746 23.04 0.24 11.42
C LYS A 746 22.08 0.10 12.60
N VAL A 747 21.45 1.21 13.01
CA VAL A 747 20.45 1.23 14.08
C VAL A 747 19.19 0.43 13.70
N LEU A 748 18.71 0.52 12.46
CA LEU A 748 17.59 -0.30 11.99
C LEU A 748 17.98 -1.78 11.90
N ALA A 749 19.15 -2.11 11.34
CA ALA A 749 19.63 -3.48 11.21
C ALA A 749 19.76 -4.23 12.55
N ASN A 750 20.07 -3.51 13.63
CA ASN A 750 20.21 -4.07 14.98
C ASN A 750 18.89 -4.13 15.78
N ARG A 751 17.71 -3.94 15.14
CA ARG A 751 16.40 -4.00 15.81
C ARG A 751 15.44 -4.94 15.06
N SER A 752 14.89 -5.92 15.78
CA SER A 752 13.98 -6.94 15.23
C SER A 752 12.74 -6.37 14.51
N GLU A 753 12.21 -5.24 15.00
CA GLU A 753 11.08 -4.49 14.41
C GLU A 753 11.31 -4.09 12.93
N PHE A 754 12.57 -3.98 12.49
CA PHE A 754 12.96 -3.65 11.12
C PHE A 754 13.53 -4.84 10.33
N ALA A 755 13.71 -6.02 10.93
CA ALA A 755 14.38 -7.15 10.27
C ALA A 755 13.64 -7.62 9.01
N ALA A 756 12.31 -7.77 9.09
CA ALA A 756 11.47 -8.11 7.93
C ALA A 756 11.48 -7.01 6.85
N ALA A 757 11.42 -5.74 7.25
CA ALA A 757 11.51 -4.59 6.35
C ALA A 757 12.85 -4.55 5.59
N ILE A 758 13.96 -4.85 6.28
CA ILE A 758 15.30 -4.89 5.68
C ILE A 758 15.44 -6.10 4.76
N GLN A 759 14.96 -7.28 5.14
CA GLN A 759 14.98 -8.45 4.25
C GLN A 759 14.15 -8.23 2.98
N HIS A 760 12.96 -7.63 3.11
CA HIS A 760 12.12 -7.25 1.98
C HIS A 760 12.84 -6.26 1.06
N PHE A 761 13.48 -5.23 1.63
CA PHE A 761 14.25 -4.25 0.85
C PHE A 761 15.49 -4.86 0.17
N GLN A 762 16.20 -5.78 0.82
CA GLN A 762 17.39 -6.46 0.26
C GLN A 762 17.06 -7.47 -0.84
N ASN A 763 15.84 -7.99 -0.87
CA ASN A 763 15.34 -8.76 -2.01
C ASN A 763 14.99 -7.82 -3.17
N TYR A 764 14.25 -6.74 -2.88
CA TYR A 764 13.91 -5.71 -3.88
C TYR A 764 15.15 -5.06 -4.52
N SER A 765 16.19 -4.71 -3.76
CA SER A 765 17.37 -4.00 -4.28
C SER A 765 18.33 -4.86 -5.12
N LYS A 766 17.88 -6.04 -5.58
CA LYS A 766 18.57 -6.92 -6.53
C LYS A 766 17.84 -7.00 -7.89
N ASP A 767 16.57 -6.55 -7.93
CA ASP A 767 15.78 -6.30 -9.14
C ASP A 767 16.07 -4.88 -9.71
#